data_AF-A0A821Q9W4-F1
#
_entry.id   AF-A0A821Q9W4-F1
#
_cell.length_a   1.000
_cell.length_b   1.000
_cell.length_c   1.000
_cell.angle_alpha   90.00
_cell.angle_beta   90.00
_cell.angle_gamma   90.00
#
_symmetry.space_group_name_H-M   'P 1'
#
loop_
_entity.id
_entity.type
_entity.pdbx_description
1 polymer ?
#
loop_
_entity_poly.entity_id
_entity_poly.type
_entity_poly.pdbx_seq_one_letter_code
_entity_poly.pdbx_strand_id
1 'polypeptide(L)'
;MSSNKHNDNNGDNDTQTVDDRANSADGDDSINSLTHDVGNLRLRLTSSSLDNLRSSQKAPCRNGLKCFNSFCQYNHPSGWKACECGAKCREFDCQANHPFDRQKRCRNGAACRRCGCEFLHPVKLSDKCRDGVECRLWNCEKWHPRDRPKICPFGKQCYNTTCQHVHPSDRQLCPHGGECTEINCQLDHPKSRAIACPQASSCDNYFCQRLHPDDWNPCKIGSDCENSICSHTCHPLNGILSEQQIQSDVEHQSKSCSILKSVQQRNIEREKTKLPILAAKDEFCQRLEKERVLVITAETGSGKSTQLPQYAAEYFGGLVVCTQPRVITAMSLARRVAEEYDGISVGKSVGYRVGQSSVGRERNRVPGTDILFMTDAIFIQESQDDDQLGNVRVLIIDEAHERSLNTDIVLGIAKLLLITRSTDFYVVIASATIDPAKFLKFFQRTNFVSLTVPGRIYDVSVEYNPFTDKSLLQHAVSTIQNLYDKHQGHTLVFLPGQREIKDAIQLFNQRIPDNCVALPLYSALSLEEQDRVLQFDEDSNGVRRMVVFCTNIAETSLTIKDTCLVIDSGLVKQPRFDHENRLTVIETVQISRSSADQRKGRAGRTAQGHCVRLYDENDLTRPDIEPEILRASLDRAVLQLVYLELNPQEFPLIDQPEQTVIETSLELLKDLSCIDDDQIITKQGKLFAKLGLDPRYSAFLIDTYLEHAEILEL
;
A
#
# COMPACT_ATOMS: atom_id res chain seq x y z
N MET A 1 3.45 -64.77 -36.04
CA MET A 1 2.83 -65.61 -34.99
C MET A 1 1.78 -64.75 -34.31
N SER A 2 0.48 -64.97 -34.31
CA SER A 2 -0.45 -65.96 -34.84
C SER A 2 -1.82 -65.28 -34.62
N SER A 3 -2.60 -64.97 -35.66
CA SER A 3 -3.91 -65.59 -35.98
C SER A 3 -4.97 -65.58 -34.85
N ASN A 4 -6.27 -65.35 -35.04
CA ASN A 4 -7.18 -64.99 -36.15
C ASN A 4 -8.64 -65.04 -35.60
N LYS A 5 -9.63 -64.55 -36.38
CA LYS A 5 -11.11 -64.84 -36.37
C LYS A 5 -12.01 -64.07 -35.38
N HIS A 6 -13.27 -63.67 -35.68
CA HIS A 6 -14.11 -63.55 -36.90
C HIS A 6 -15.46 -62.88 -36.51
N ASN A 7 -16.06 -62.11 -37.45
CA ASN A 7 -17.48 -62.01 -37.91
C ASN A 7 -18.66 -62.08 -36.89
N ASP A 8 -19.82 -61.46 -37.06
CA ASP A 8 -20.43 -60.55 -38.07
C ASP A 8 -21.86 -60.15 -37.59
N ASN A 9 -22.35 -59.02 -38.13
CA ASN A 9 -23.70 -58.74 -38.66
C ASN A 9 -24.83 -58.00 -37.89
N ASN A 10 -25.33 -57.01 -38.64
CA ASN A 10 -26.67 -56.39 -38.78
C ASN A 10 -27.14 -55.40 -37.69
N GLY A 11 -27.69 -54.22 -38.00
CA GLY A 11 -28.10 -53.58 -39.25
C GLY A 11 -28.90 -52.28 -38.95
N ASP A 12 -29.15 -51.51 -40.01
CA ASP A 12 -30.13 -50.41 -40.20
C ASP A 12 -29.78 -49.00 -39.64
N ASN A 13 -29.41 -48.04 -40.51
CA ASN A 13 -30.25 -47.07 -41.27
C ASN A 13 -30.46 -45.77 -40.46
N ASP A 14 -30.39 -44.54 -40.95
CA ASP A 14 -30.31 -43.99 -42.30
C ASP A 14 -29.65 -42.60 -42.24
N THR A 15 -29.04 -42.24 -43.37
CA THR A 15 -28.47 -40.94 -43.69
C THR A 15 -29.54 -40.02 -44.29
N GLN A 16 -29.36 -38.70 -44.20
CA GLN A 16 -29.16 -37.82 -45.37
C GLN A 16 -29.48 -36.34 -45.06
N THR A 17 -28.41 -35.55 -45.15
CA THR A 17 -28.39 -34.18 -45.69
C THR A 17 -28.78 -34.17 -47.17
N VAL A 18 -29.32 -33.06 -47.69
CA VAL A 18 -28.78 -32.28 -48.83
C VAL A 18 -29.70 -31.08 -49.16
N ASP A 19 -29.03 -30.02 -49.58
CA ASP A 19 -29.42 -28.74 -50.16
C ASP A 19 -30.63 -28.72 -51.12
N ASP A 20 -31.27 -27.55 -51.28
CA ASP A 20 -31.15 -26.82 -52.55
C ASP A 20 -31.74 -25.39 -52.54
N ARG A 21 -31.11 -24.57 -53.38
CA ARG A 21 -31.39 -23.15 -53.68
C ARG A 21 -32.56 -23.00 -54.67
N ALA A 22 -33.21 -21.83 -54.62
CA ALA A 22 -33.28 -20.84 -55.73
C ALA A 22 -34.67 -20.22 -56.03
N ASN A 23 -34.65 -18.88 -56.07
CA ASN A 23 -35.25 -17.95 -57.04
C ASN A 23 -36.76 -17.68 -57.12
N SER A 24 -37.10 -16.40 -56.90
CA SER A 24 -37.72 -15.40 -57.81
C SER A 24 -38.60 -14.45 -56.97
N ALA A 25 -38.33 -13.14 -56.82
CA ALA A 25 -38.21 -12.01 -57.75
C ALA A 25 -39.57 -11.35 -58.10
N ASP A 26 -39.54 -10.01 -58.12
CA ASP A 26 -40.54 -8.99 -58.48
C ASP A 26 -41.52 -8.57 -57.36
N GLY A 27 -41.68 -7.29 -57.00
CA GLY A 27 -41.13 -6.02 -57.49
C GLY A 27 -41.86 -4.84 -56.84
N ASP A 28 -41.19 -3.68 -56.78
CA ASP A 28 -41.67 -2.26 -56.68
C ASP A 28 -42.61 -1.82 -55.54
N ASP A 29 -42.67 -0.57 -55.05
CA ASP A 29 -41.94 0.69 -55.22
C ASP A 29 -42.41 1.57 -54.02
N SER A 30 -41.52 2.04 -53.14
CA SER A 30 -41.04 3.43 -53.05
C SER A 30 -41.98 4.51 -52.43
N ILE A 31 -41.38 5.31 -51.52
CA ILE A 31 -41.65 6.72 -51.16
C ILE A 31 -42.57 7.08 -49.96
N ASN A 32 -41.89 7.50 -48.87
CA ASN A 32 -42.08 8.68 -47.99
C ASN A 32 -43.42 9.03 -47.31
N SER A 33 -43.33 8.99 -45.96
CA SER A 33 -43.40 10.15 -45.04
C SER A 33 -44.75 10.67 -44.48
N LEU A 34 -44.71 10.89 -43.16
CA LEU A 34 -45.29 12.00 -42.37
C LEU A 34 -46.84 12.09 -42.22
N THR A 35 -47.35 11.90 -40.99
CA THR A 35 -47.80 12.97 -40.05
C THR A 35 -48.83 12.50 -39.00
N HIS A 36 -48.52 12.82 -37.73
CA HIS A 36 -49.38 13.39 -36.66
C HIS A 36 -50.89 13.04 -36.51
N ASP A 37 -51.17 12.37 -35.38
CA ASP A 37 -51.87 12.90 -34.18
C ASP A 37 -53.39 12.70 -33.93
N VAL A 38 -53.64 12.44 -32.63
CA VAL A 38 -54.83 12.63 -31.76
C VAL A 38 -56.03 11.66 -31.77
N GLY A 39 -56.23 11.04 -30.59
CA GLY A 39 -57.51 11.00 -29.85
C GLY A 39 -58.25 9.66 -29.84
N ASN A 40 -59.06 9.28 -28.85
CA ASN A 40 -59.46 9.82 -27.54
C ASN A 40 -60.49 8.79 -27.02
N LEU A 41 -60.60 8.49 -25.72
CA LEU A 41 -61.87 8.06 -25.11
C LEU A 41 -61.82 8.05 -23.57
N ARG A 42 -62.41 9.10 -22.99
CA ARG A 42 -62.88 9.15 -21.60
C ARG A 42 -64.35 9.56 -21.61
N LEU A 43 -65.20 8.74 -21.00
CA LEU A 43 -66.63 9.01 -20.77
C LEU A 43 -66.86 9.63 -19.39
N ARG A 44 -67.93 10.43 -19.33
CA ARG A 44 -68.42 11.30 -18.25
C ARG A 44 -69.11 10.54 -17.10
N LEU A 45 -69.39 11.30 -16.02
CA LEU A 45 -70.62 11.41 -15.19
C LEU A 45 -70.21 11.55 -13.69
N THR A 46 -70.77 12.35 -12.77
CA THR A 46 -71.77 13.44 -12.74
C THR A 46 -71.77 14.10 -11.33
N SER A 47 -72.21 15.36 -11.28
CA SER A 47 -72.99 16.07 -10.24
C SER A 47 -72.66 15.94 -8.74
N SER A 48 -72.18 17.07 -8.20
CA SER A 48 -72.68 17.77 -7.01
C SER A 48 -73.68 17.08 -6.08
N SER A 49 -73.30 16.97 -4.80
CA SER A 49 -74.21 17.08 -3.66
C SER A 49 -73.47 17.74 -2.49
N LEU A 50 -74.14 18.72 -1.90
CA LEU A 50 -73.69 19.61 -0.85
C LEU A 50 -73.48 18.93 0.50
N ASP A 51 -72.56 19.53 1.25
CA ASP A 51 -72.57 19.79 2.70
C ASP A 51 -72.62 18.67 3.75
N ASN A 52 -71.64 18.83 4.65
CA ASN A 52 -71.62 18.48 6.07
C ASN A 52 -71.54 16.99 6.45
N LEU A 53 -70.38 16.59 6.99
CA LEU A 53 -70.21 16.09 8.37
C LEU A 53 -68.82 15.45 8.57
N ARG A 54 -68.09 15.95 9.58
CA ARG A 54 -67.18 15.24 10.51
C ARG A 54 -66.12 14.25 9.96
N SER A 55 -64.87 14.62 10.21
CA SER A 55 -63.71 13.76 10.52
C SER A 55 -63.57 12.43 9.76
N SER A 56 -62.74 12.43 8.73
CA SER A 56 -61.99 11.24 8.35
C SER A 56 -60.53 11.63 8.17
N GLN A 57 -59.64 11.03 8.94
CA GLN A 57 -58.20 11.08 8.68
C GLN A 57 -58.01 10.60 7.23
N LYS A 58 -57.66 11.52 6.32
CA LYS A 58 -57.32 11.15 4.94
C LYS A 58 -56.23 10.10 4.99
N ALA A 59 -56.47 8.95 4.35
CA ALA A 59 -55.50 7.87 4.32
C ALA A 59 -54.13 8.39 3.84
N PRO A 60 -53.01 7.90 4.40
CA PRO A 60 -51.69 8.29 3.95
C PRO A 60 -51.50 7.89 2.49
N CYS A 61 -50.91 8.78 1.70
CA CYS A 61 -50.59 8.50 0.31
C CYS A 61 -49.64 7.29 0.24
N ARG A 62 -49.98 6.26 -0.56
CA ARG A 62 -49.13 5.08 -0.78
C ARG A 62 -47.73 5.45 -1.28
N ASN A 63 -47.63 6.55 -2.03
CA ASN A 63 -46.35 7.02 -2.57
C ASN A 63 -45.57 7.92 -1.59
N GLY A 64 -46.14 8.26 -0.43
CA GLY A 64 -45.50 9.00 0.65
C GLY A 64 -44.72 10.23 0.16
N LEU A 65 -43.49 10.41 0.67
CA LEU A 65 -42.59 11.49 0.25
C LEU A 65 -42.21 11.46 -1.23
N LYS A 66 -42.47 10.40 -1.99
CA LYS A 66 -42.13 10.27 -3.42
C LYS A 66 -43.30 10.60 -4.36
N CYS A 67 -44.46 10.97 -3.84
CA CYS A 67 -45.60 11.37 -4.67
C CYS A 67 -45.23 12.62 -5.50
N PHE A 68 -45.51 12.61 -6.80
CA PHE A 68 -45.23 13.73 -7.71
C PHE A 68 -46.49 14.48 -8.14
N ASN A 69 -47.68 14.05 -7.69
CA ASN A 69 -48.95 14.69 -8.03
C ASN A 69 -49.23 15.84 -7.06
N SER A 70 -49.06 17.09 -7.52
CA SER A 70 -49.33 18.30 -6.74
C SER A 70 -50.80 18.44 -6.30
N PHE A 71 -51.73 17.74 -6.95
CA PHE A 71 -53.15 17.72 -6.63
C PHE A 71 -53.59 16.43 -5.90
N CYS A 72 -52.64 15.68 -5.32
CA CYS A 72 -52.95 14.45 -4.61
C CYS A 72 -53.82 14.74 -3.37
N GLN A 73 -54.98 14.09 -3.28
CA GLN A 73 -55.98 14.38 -2.25
C GLN A 73 -55.72 13.68 -0.90
N TYR A 74 -54.67 12.85 -0.80
CA TYR A 74 -54.25 12.06 0.38
C TYR A 74 -53.22 12.79 1.26
N ASN A 75 -53.03 12.35 2.50
CA ASN A 75 -52.05 12.96 3.41
C ASN A 75 -50.61 12.53 3.09
N HIS A 76 -49.66 13.46 3.18
CA HIS A 76 -48.24 13.23 2.92
C HIS A 76 -47.37 13.59 4.15
N PRO A 77 -46.20 12.95 4.33
CA PRO A 77 -45.27 13.30 5.41
C PRO A 77 -44.68 14.71 5.26
N SER A 78 -44.19 15.28 6.37
CA SER A 78 -43.50 16.57 6.39
C SER A 78 -42.26 16.57 5.48
N GLY A 79 -42.15 17.57 4.60
CA GLY A 79 -41.08 17.66 3.60
C GLY A 79 -41.49 17.21 2.19
N TRP A 80 -42.70 16.68 2.02
CA TRP A 80 -43.24 16.42 0.68
C TRP A 80 -43.51 17.72 -0.08
N LYS A 81 -42.94 17.84 -1.29
CA LYS A 81 -43.20 18.94 -2.22
C LYS A 81 -43.19 18.42 -3.66
N ALA A 82 -44.36 18.37 -4.30
CA ALA A 82 -44.47 18.04 -5.72
C ALA A 82 -44.27 19.30 -6.58
N CYS A 83 -43.66 19.14 -7.76
CA CYS A 83 -43.45 20.26 -8.67
C CYS A 83 -44.75 20.61 -9.38
N GLU A 84 -45.17 21.88 -9.32
CA GLU A 84 -46.36 22.38 -10.04
C GLU A 84 -46.20 22.27 -11.57
N CYS A 85 -44.97 22.33 -12.08
CA CYS A 85 -44.69 22.20 -13.50
C CYS A 85 -44.64 20.74 -13.99
N GLY A 86 -44.68 19.75 -13.08
CA GLY A 86 -44.66 18.32 -13.40
C GLY A 86 -43.56 17.91 -14.39
N ALA A 87 -43.88 17.07 -15.37
CA ALA A 87 -42.97 16.60 -16.41
C ALA A 87 -42.32 17.71 -17.24
N LYS A 88 -42.95 18.89 -17.31
CA LYS A 88 -42.50 20.03 -18.12
C LYS A 88 -41.49 20.93 -17.40
N CYS A 89 -41.13 20.62 -16.16
CA CYS A 89 -40.13 21.39 -15.42
C CYS A 89 -38.76 21.36 -16.11
N ARG A 90 -38.25 22.54 -16.51
CA ARG A 90 -36.93 22.71 -17.16
C ARG A 90 -35.86 23.30 -16.22
N GLU A 91 -36.17 23.47 -14.94
CA GLU A 91 -35.22 24.03 -13.97
C GLU A 91 -34.19 22.96 -13.56
N PHE A 92 -32.90 23.22 -13.76
CA PHE A 92 -31.87 22.20 -13.52
C PHE A 92 -31.86 21.71 -12.06
N ASP A 93 -31.96 22.60 -11.08
CA ASP A 93 -31.86 22.28 -9.64
C ASP A 93 -33.18 22.21 -8.87
N CYS A 94 -34.29 21.98 -9.57
CA CYS A 94 -35.59 21.82 -8.91
C CYS A 94 -35.56 20.62 -7.93
N GLN A 95 -35.77 20.90 -6.65
CA GLN A 95 -35.75 19.91 -5.54
C GLN A 95 -37.12 19.26 -5.27
N ALA A 96 -38.15 19.63 -6.04
CA ALA A 96 -39.49 19.05 -5.90
C ALA A 96 -39.58 17.67 -6.58
N ASN A 97 -40.58 16.87 -6.21
CA ASN A 97 -40.85 15.59 -6.87
C ASN A 97 -41.44 15.80 -8.26
N HIS A 98 -40.97 15.02 -9.22
CA HIS A 98 -41.41 15.06 -10.61
C HIS A 98 -41.80 13.66 -11.10
N PRO A 99 -42.67 13.55 -12.12
CA PRO A 99 -42.90 12.29 -12.80
C PRO A 99 -41.68 11.85 -13.62
N PHE A 100 -41.62 10.55 -13.95
CA PHE A 100 -40.45 9.91 -14.56
C PHE A 100 -40.12 10.41 -15.98
N ASP A 101 -41.11 10.95 -16.69
CA ASP A 101 -41.03 11.49 -18.04
C ASP A 101 -40.40 12.90 -18.11
N ARG A 102 -40.03 13.50 -16.98
CA ARG A 102 -39.28 14.76 -16.96
C ARG A 102 -37.92 14.63 -17.66
N GLN A 103 -37.57 15.65 -18.45
CA GLN A 103 -36.25 15.75 -19.08
C GLN A 103 -35.12 15.61 -18.03
N LYS A 104 -34.20 14.68 -18.29
CA LYS A 104 -33.12 14.33 -17.36
C LYS A 104 -32.05 15.42 -17.31
N ARG A 105 -31.36 15.50 -16.17
CA ARG A 105 -30.19 16.38 -15.99
C ARG A 105 -29.01 15.83 -16.80
N CYS A 106 -28.22 16.71 -17.41
CA CYS A 106 -26.99 16.28 -18.06
C CYS A 106 -25.98 15.83 -17.00
N ARG A 107 -25.43 14.61 -17.14
CA ARG A 107 -24.42 14.06 -16.21
C ARG A 107 -23.17 14.94 -16.13
N ASN A 108 -22.87 15.69 -17.21
CA ASN A 108 -21.72 16.59 -17.29
C ASN A 108 -22.04 18.02 -16.80
N GLY A 109 -23.29 18.34 -16.46
CA GLY A 109 -23.68 19.64 -15.88
C GLY A 109 -23.13 20.84 -16.64
N ALA A 110 -22.58 21.82 -15.92
CA ALA A 110 -21.94 23.01 -16.50
C ALA A 110 -20.70 22.70 -17.36
N ALA A 111 -20.10 21.51 -17.21
CA ALA A 111 -18.92 21.07 -17.95
C ALA A 111 -19.25 20.34 -19.27
N CYS A 112 -20.54 20.23 -19.63
CA CYS A 112 -20.95 19.58 -20.88
C CYS A 112 -20.48 20.37 -22.11
N ARG A 113 -19.75 19.69 -23.00
CA ARG A 113 -19.15 20.29 -24.22
C ARG A 113 -19.88 19.92 -25.51
N ARG A 114 -21.02 19.22 -25.42
CA ARG A 114 -21.80 18.76 -26.59
C ARG A 114 -22.76 19.86 -27.04
N CYS A 115 -22.52 20.43 -28.22
CA CYS A 115 -23.42 21.41 -28.82
C CYS A 115 -24.79 20.75 -29.10
N GLY A 116 -25.89 21.39 -28.66
CA GLY A 116 -27.25 20.87 -28.85
C GLY A 116 -27.64 19.71 -27.93
N CYS A 117 -26.97 19.54 -26.77
CA CYS A 117 -27.29 18.47 -25.83
C CYS A 117 -28.75 18.54 -25.34
N GLU A 118 -29.50 17.45 -25.52
CA GLU A 118 -30.95 17.33 -25.20
C GLU A 118 -31.25 17.18 -23.71
N PHE A 119 -30.28 17.36 -22.81
CA PHE A 119 -30.45 17.27 -21.36
C PHE A 119 -30.46 18.65 -20.70
N LEU A 120 -30.99 18.75 -19.48
CA LEU A 120 -30.98 20.02 -18.73
C LEU A 120 -29.56 20.40 -18.28
N HIS A 121 -29.23 21.68 -18.38
CA HIS A 121 -27.95 22.27 -17.96
C HIS A 121 -28.18 23.49 -17.04
N PRO A 122 -27.23 23.80 -16.16
CA PRO A 122 -27.33 24.97 -15.28
C PRO A 122 -27.09 26.32 -15.98
N VAL A 123 -26.46 26.35 -17.17
CA VAL A 123 -26.11 27.59 -17.90
C VAL A 123 -26.73 27.57 -19.30
N LYS A 124 -27.41 28.64 -19.70
CA LYS A 124 -28.02 28.78 -21.04
C LYS A 124 -26.91 28.90 -22.09
N LEU A 125 -26.97 28.08 -23.16
CA LEU A 125 -26.02 28.02 -24.28
C LEU A 125 -25.92 29.30 -25.15
N SER A 126 -26.49 30.43 -24.71
CA SER A 126 -26.63 31.68 -25.49
C SER A 126 -25.41 32.60 -25.50
N ASP A 127 -24.37 32.34 -24.71
CA ASP A 127 -23.24 33.27 -24.55
C ASP A 127 -21.98 32.84 -25.32
N LYS A 128 -22.02 32.88 -26.66
CA LYS A 128 -20.80 32.66 -27.47
C LYS A 128 -19.82 33.84 -27.35
N CYS A 129 -18.53 33.55 -27.21
CA CYS A 129 -17.48 34.56 -27.21
C CYS A 129 -17.27 35.14 -28.62
N ARG A 130 -17.18 36.47 -28.73
CA ARG A 130 -16.97 37.18 -30.01
C ARG A 130 -15.63 36.83 -30.64
N ASP A 131 -14.61 36.58 -29.82
CA ASP A 131 -13.24 36.33 -30.27
C ASP A 131 -12.97 34.83 -30.51
N GLY A 132 -13.92 33.94 -30.23
CA GLY A 132 -13.88 32.54 -30.61
C GLY A 132 -12.58 31.81 -30.24
N VAL A 133 -11.87 31.28 -31.24
CA VAL A 133 -10.59 30.55 -31.08
C VAL A 133 -9.45 31.49 -30.66
N GLU A 134 -9.51 32.75 -31.09
CA GLU A 134 -8.48 33.79 -30.84
C GLU A 134 -8.57 34.39 -29.42
N CYS A 135 -9.61 34.06 -28.65
CA CYS A 135 -9.80 34.62 -27.31
C CYS A 135 -8.68 34.23 -26.32
N ARG A 136 -7.81 35.18 -26.00
CA ARG A 136 -6.74 35.06 -25.00
C ARG A 136 -7.10 35.58 -23.61
N LEU A 137 -8.36 35.96 -23.36
CA LEU A 137 -8.81 36.41 -22.03
C LEU A 137 -8.87 35.23 -21.04
N TRP A 138 -8.04 35.28 -20.01
CA TRP A 138 -7.92 34.21 -19.00
C TRP A 138 -9.26 33.85 -18.34
N ASN A 139 -10.03 34.86 -17.93
CA ASN A 139 -11.30 34.73 -17.21
C ASN A 139 -12.53 34.96 -18.11
N CYS A 140 -12.47 34.62 -19.40
CA CYS A 140 -13.61 34.79 -20.28
C CYS A 140 -14.72 33.77 -19.95
N GLU A 141 -15.85 34.25 -19.43
CA GLU A 141 -17.01 33.44 -18.99
C GLU A 141 -17.91 32.96 -20.16
N LYS A 142 -17.55 33.30 -21.40
CA LYS A 142 -18.33 32.95 -22.60
C LYS A 142 -17.91 31.60 -23.19
N TRP A 143 -18.78 31.00 -23.99
CA TRP A 143 -18.53 29.75 -24.70
C TRP A 143 -17.50 29.94 -25.83
N HIS A 144 -16.57 28.98 -25.97
CA HIS A 144 -15.51 29.00 -26.99
C HIS A 144 -15.42 27.66 -27.77
N PRO A 145 -14.98 27.68 -29.03
CA PRO A 145 -14.70 26.48 -29.83
C PRO A 145 -13.56 25.63 -29.26
N ARG A 146 -13.47 24.35 -29.66
CA ARG A 146 -12.51 23.36 -29.14
C ARG A 146 -11.04 23.76 -29.35
N ASP A 147 -10.77 24.52 -30.41
CA ASP A 147 -9.42 24.89 -30.82
C ASP A 147 -8.87 26.11 -30.06
N ARG A 148 -9.69 26.74 -29.20
CA ARG A 148 -9.21 27.80 -28.32
C ARG A 148 -8.04 27.27 -27.47
N PRO A 149 -6.89 27.99 -27.44
CA PRO A 149 -5.78 27.66 -26.57
C PRO A 149 -6.24 27.47 -25.12
N LYS A 150 -5.91 26.30 -24.55
CA LYS A 150 -6.37 25.94 -23.20
C LYS A 150 -5.82 26.93 -22.17
N ILE A 151 -6.60 27.16 -21.12
CA ILE A 151 -6.17 27.82 -19.89
C ILE A 151 -5.03 26.98 -19.29
N CYS A 152 -3.92 27.63 -18.95
CA CYS A 152 -2.80 26.95 -18.31
C CYS A 152 -3.26 26.36 -16.97
N PRO A 153 -3.12 25.05 -16.72
CA PRO A 153 -3.55 24.45 -15.45
C PRO A 153 -2.81 25.02 -14.24
N PHE A 154 -1.65 25.64 -14.45
CA PHE A 154 -0.85 26.28 -13.42
C PHE A 154 -1.16 27.78 -13.24
N GLY A 155 -1.98 28.40 -14.11
CA GLY A 155 -2.36 29.81 -14.01
C GLY A 155 -1.21 30.77 -13.77
N LYS A 156 -1.32 31.68 -12.78
CA LYS A 156 -0.23 32.60 -12.40
C LYS A 156 1.06 31.86 -12.01
N GLN A 157 0.93 30.67 -11.44
CA GLN A 157 2.04 29.84 -10.98
C GLN A 157 2.76 29.10 -12.13
N CYS A 158 2.34 29.27 -13.39
CA CYS A 158 3.10 28.75 -14.51
C CYS A 158 4.37 29.56 -14.71
N TYR A 159 5.54 28.95 -14.58
CA TYR A 159 6.85 29.59 -14.75
C TYR A 159 7.50 29.34 -16.12
N ASN A 160 6.83 28.58 -17.00
CA ASN A 160 7.35 28.31 -18.35
C ASN A 160 7.13 29.52 -19.27
N THR A 161 8.21 30.18 -19.66
CA THR A 161 8.24 31.37 -20.53
C THR A 161 7.78 31.07 -21.97
N THR A 162 7.86 29.82 -22.41
CA THR A 162 7.42 29.37 -23.75
C THR A 162 6.02 28.74 -23.74
N CYS A 163 5.31 28.78 -22.60
CA CYS A 163 3.99 28.16 -22.47
C CYS A 163 2.96 28.84 -23.38
N GLN A 164 2.43 28.09 -24.35
CA GLN A 164 1.48 28.59 -25.35
C GLN A 164 0.01 28.65 -24.83
N HIS A 165 -0.23 28.25 -23.58
CA HIS A 165 -1.52 28.33 -22.92
C HIS A 165 -1.90 29.76 -22.53
N VAL A 166 -3.19 30.00 -22.31
CA VAL A 166 -3.68 31.30 -21.82
C VAL A 166 -3.31 31.45 -20.34
N HIS A 167 -2.85 32.64 -19.93
CA HIS A 167 -2.45 32.97 -18.54
C HIS A 167 -3.16 34.25 -18.06
N PRO A 168 -3.27 34.46 -16.73
CA PRO A 168 -3.72 35.73 -16.16
C PRO A 168 -2.84 36.90 -16.60
N SER A 169 -3.43 38.08 -16.82
CA SER A 169 -2.72 39.28 -17.28
C SER A 169 -1.75 39.87 -16.26
N ASP A 170 -1.86 39.47 -15.00
CA ASP A 170 -1.01 39.87 -13.89
C ASP A 170 0.11 38.87 -13.58
N ARG A 171 0.34 37.87 -14.46
CA ARG A 171 1.50 36.98 -14.40
C ARG A 171 2.77 37.79 -14.66
N GLN A 172 3.62 37.95 -13.66
CA GLN A 172 4.89 38.66 -13.76
C GLN A 172 6.03 37.74 -13.36
N LEU A 173 6.68 37.12 -14.34
CA LEU A 173 7.77 36.17 -14.08
C LEU A 173 9.05 36.89 -13.67
N CYS A 174 9.73 36.33 -12.66
CA CYS A 174 11.07 36.78 -12.32
C CYS A 174 12.06 36.41 -13.43
N PRO A 175 12.86 37.36 -13.96
CA PRO A 175 13.88 37.07 -14.97
C PRO A 175 14.98 36.13 -14.45
N HIS A 176 15.17 36.04 -13.13
CA HIS A 176 16.13 35.15 -12.47
C HIS A 176 15.55 33.76 -12.14
N GLY A 177 14.27 33.51 -12.40
CA GLY A 177 13.66 32.17 -12.29
C GLY A 177 13.94 31.46 -10.95
N GLY A 178 14.43 30.21 -11.01
CA GLY A 178 14.74 29.42 -9.82
C GLY A 178 15.97 29.89 -9.04
N GLU A 179 16.80 30.74 -9.66
CA GLU A 179 18.06 31.25 -9.11
C GLU A 179 17.90 32.62 -8.45
N CYS A 180 16.67 33.15 -8.36
CA CYS A 180 16.43 34.44 -7.71
C CYS A 180 16.73 34.38 -6.21
N THR A 181 17.75 35.13 -5.80
CA THR A 181 18.20 35.24 -4.40
C THR A 181 17.53 36.36 -3.62
N GLU A 182 16.80 37.27 -4.28
CA GLU A 182 16.09 38.37 -3.63
C GLU A 182 14.93 37.87 -2.77
N ILE A 183 15.04 37.92 -1.44
CA ILE A 183 14.05 37.35 -0.50
C ILE A 183 12.64 37.89 -0.72
N ASN A 184 12.51 39.20 -0.91
CA ASN A 184 11.25 39.92 -1.03
C ASN A 184 10.83 40.16 -2.49
N CYS A 185 11.36 39.37 -3.44
CA CYS A 185 10.98 39.49 -4.84
C CYS A 185 9.47 39.22 -5.01
N GLN A 186 8.75 40.25 -5.48
CA GLN A 186 7.28 40.22 -5.66
C GLN A 186 6.85 39.56 -6.98
N LEU A 187 7.80 39.00 -7.74
CA LEU A 187 7.56 38.34 -9.02
C LEU A 187 7.29 36.84 -8.83
N ASP A 188 6.66 36.21 -9.81
CA ASP A 188 6.36 34.77 -9.83
C ASP A 188 7.63 33.95 -10.13
N HIS A 189 7.86 32.89 -9.36
CA HIS A 189 9.05 32.01 -9.44
C HIS A 189 8.66 30.53 -9.62
N PRO A 190 9.54 29.69 -10.18
CA PRO A 190 9.36 28.23 -10.19
C PRO A 190 9.48 27.63 -8.78
N LYS A 191 8.89 26.45 -8.58
CA LYS A 191 8.99 25.68 -7.31
C LYS A 191 10.43 25.31 -6.90
N SER A 192 11.37 25.38 -7.83
CA SER A 192 12.79 25.15 -7.57
C SER A 192 13.48 26.32 -6.84
N ARG A 193 12.85 27.49 -6.74
CA ARG A 193 13.42 28.62 -5.99
C ARG A 193 13.44 28.30 -4.50
N ALA A 194 14.58 28.56 -3.86
CA ALA A 194 14.73 28.48 -2.41
C ALA A 194 13.71 29.40 -1.69
N ILE A 195 13.08 28.89 -0.64
CA ILE A 195 12.08 29.62 0.14
C ILE A 195 12.81 30.53 1.14
N ALA A 196 12.26 31.70 1.45
CA ALA A 196 12.78 32.58 2.50
C ALA A 196 12.85 31.87 3.86
N CYS A 197 13.94 32.06 4.58
CA CYS A 197 14.06 31.52 5.93
C CYS A 197 13.11 32.27 6.88
N PRO A 198 12.23 31.57 7.62
CA PRO A 198 11.32 32.21 8.57
C PRO A 198 12.07 32.89 9.73
N GLN A 199 13.32 32.50 9.97
CA GLN A 199 14.21 33.12 10.95
C GLN A 199 15.03 34.27 10.36
N ALA A 200 15.00 34.52 9.04
CA ALA A 200 15.72 35.62 8.38
C ALA A 200 17.14 35.84 8.92
N SER A 201 17.52 37.08 9.26
CA SER A 201 18.82 37.45 9.81
C SER A 201 19.12 36.83 11.19
N SER A 202 18.16 36.18 11.85
CA SER A 202 18.36 35.49 13.14
C SER A 202 18.47 33.97 13.00
N CYS A 203 18.59 33.42 11.78
CA CYS A 203 18.83 32.00 11.58
C CYS A 203 20.28 31.65 11.98
N ASP A 204 20.45 30.77 12.96
CA ASP A 204 21.76 30.33 13.46
C ASP A 204 22.32 29.08 12.75
N ASN A 205 21.54 28.47 11.85
CA ASN A 205 21.93 27.29 11.09
C ASN A 205 22.83 27.66 9.90
N TYR A 206 24.14 27.49 10.06
CA TYR A 206 25.14 27.72 9.00
C TYR A 206 24.87 27.00 7.67
N PHE A 207 24.21 25.83 7.68
CA PHE A 207 23.93 25.04 6.48
C PHE A 207 22.52 25.30 5.90
N CYS A 208 21.81 26.32 6.38
CA CYS A 208 20.46 26.61 5.93
C CYS A 208 20.44 27.03 4.45
N GLN A 209 19.84 26.18 3.59
CA GLN A 209 19.74 26.41 2.14
C GLN A 209 18.56 27.32 1.74
N ARG A 210 17.96 28.02 2.70
CA ARG A 210 16.88 28.99 2.48
C ARG A 210 17.46 30.37 2.14
N LEU A 211 16.63 31.25 1.58
CA LEU A 211 17.05 32.63 1.32
C LEU A 211 17.13 33.42 2.63
N HIS A 212 18.25 34.10 2.86
CA HIS A 212 18.49 34.96 4.02
C HIS A 212 18.95 36.36 3.59
N PRO A 213 18.75 37.40 4.42
CA PRO A 213 19.16 38.76 4.08
C PRO A 213 20.67 38.90 4.05
N ASP A 214 21.18 39.94 3.39
CA ASP A 214 22.63 40.12 3.17
C ASP A 214 23.44 40.26 4.48
N ASP A 215 22.77 40.59 5.59
CA ASP A 215 23.36 40.68 6.93
C ASP A 215 23.38 39.34 7.69
N TRP A 216 22.90 38.26 7.08
CA TRP A 216 22.93 36.91 7.64
C TRP A 216 24.35 36.34 7.62
N ASN A 217 24.92 36.20 8.81
CA ASN A 217 26.29 35.75 9.02
C ASN A 217 26.33 34.73 10.17
N PRO A 218 25.91 33.47 9.94
CA PRO A 218 25.90 32.43 10.96
C PRO A 218 27.29 31.88 11.24
N CYS A 219 27.56 31.50 12.49
CA CYS A 219 28.82 30.87 12.85
C CYS A 219 28.88 29.43 12.31
N LYS A 220 29.97 29.03 11.62
CA LYS A 220 30.19 27.65 11.14
C LYS A 220 30.20 26.60 12.26
N ILE A 221 30.53 27.01 13.48
CA ILE A 221 30.56 26.16 14.69
C ILE A 221 29.18 26.10 15.38
N GLY A 222 28.26 27.03 15.06
CA GLY A 222 26.90 27.03 15.60
C GLY A 222 26.84 27.29 17.12
N SER A 223 26.00 26.52 17.82
CA SER A 223 25.74 26.62 19.26
C SER A 223 26.95 26.33 20.16
N ASP A 224 28.00 25.70 19.61
CA ASP A 224 29.18 25.26 20.37
C ASP A 224 30.33 26.28 20.28
N CYS A 225 30.07 27.47 19.75
CA CYS A 225 31.05 28.54 19.67
C CYS A 225 31.21 29.22 21.04
N GLU A 226 32.17 28.75 21.84
CA GLU A 226 32.54 29.35 23.14
C GLU A 226 33.37 30.64 22.99
N ASN A 227 33.65 31.08 21.77
CA ASN A 227 34.59 32.14 21.49
C ASN A 227 33.94 33.51 21.73
N SER A 228 34.25 34.15 22.86
CA SER A 228 33.69 35.45 23.28
C SER A 228 34.06 36.64 22.36
N ILE A 229 34.76 36.38 21.26
CA ILE A 229 35.23 37.34 20.24
C ILE A 229 34.75 36.91 18.84
N CYS A 230 33.73 36.05 18.75
CA CYS A 230 33.18 35.62 17.46
C CYS A 230 32.56 36.80 16.70
N SER A 231 33.00 37.03 15.46
CA SER A 231 32.54 38.15 14.61
C SER A 231 31.23 37.87 13.84
N HIS A 232 30.56 36.75 14.11
CA HIS A 232 29.34 36.31 13.43
C HIS A 232 28.10 36.84 14.15
N THR A 233 27.10 37.30 13.40
CA THR A 233 25.93 38.02 13.94
C THR A 233 24.81 37.10 14.42
N CYS A 234 24.81 35.82 14.00
CA CYS A 234 23.73 34.88 14.33
C CYS A 234 24.24 33.80 15.30
N HIS A 235 23.90 33.93 16.58
CA HIS A 235 24.15 32.95 17.65
C HIS A 235 22.85 32.62 18.40
N PRO A 236 22.68 31.40 18.92
CA PRO A 236 21.60 31.12 19.85
C PRO A 236 21.80 31.92 21.13
N LEU A 237 20.78 32.69 21.53
CA LEU A 237 20.79 33.51 22.75
C LEU A 237 21.05 32.62 23.97
N ASN A 238 22.27 32.67 24.52
CA ASN A 238 22.52 32.19 25.88
C ASN A 238 21.83 33.13 26.87
N GLY A 239 20.91 32.54 27.64
CA GLY A 239 19.86 33.25 28.33
C GLY A 239 20.30 34.08 29.53
N ILE A 240 19.55 35.17 29.73
CA ILE A 240 19.04 35.60 31.04
C ILE A 240 17.65 36.19 30.78
N LEU A 241 16.58 35.42 31.00
CA LEU A 241 15.24 35.99 31.18
C LEU A 241 14.73 35.50 32.54
N SER A 242 14.46 36.47 33.42
CA SER A 242 13.99 36.30 34.78
C SER A 242 12.61 35.63 34.85
N GLU A 243 12.42 34.74 35.82
CA GLU A 243 11.26 33.87 36.10
C GLU A 243 9.87 34.56 36.25
N GLN A 244 9.74 35.86 36.02
CA GLN A 244 8.48 36.58 36.31
C GLN A 244 7.62 36.94 35.09
N GLN A 245 8.02 36.58 33.86
CA GLN A 245 7.26 36.89 32.64
C GLN A 245 6.62 35.67 31.95
N ILE A 246 6.83 34.45 32.45
CA ILE A 246 6.30 33.22 31.82
C ILE A 246 4.82 32.97 32.18
N GLN A 247 4.28 33.63 33.21
CA GLN A 247 2.94 33.30 33.71
C GLN A 247 1.77 33.91 32.89
N SER A 248 2.00 34.93 32.05
CA SER A 248 0.90 35.63 31.34
C SER A 248 0.65 35.16 29.91
N ASP A 249 1.61 34.51 29.26
CA ASP A 249 1.51 34.13 27.85
C ASP A 249 1.08 32.66 27.65
N VAL A 250 1.04 31.87 28.73
CA VAL A 250 0.69 30.43 28.69
C VAL A 250 -0.83 30.20 28.62
N GLU A 251 -1.67 31.15 29.02
CA GLU A 251 -3.13 30.91 29.09
C GLU A 251 -3.90 31.24 27.79
N HIS A 252 -3.28 31.91 26.80
CA HIS A 252 -3.97 32.31 25.56
C HIS A 252 -3.56 31.58 24.28
N GLN A 253 -2.56 30.68 24.30
CA GLN A 253 -2.16 29.86 23.14
C GLN A 253 -2.71 28.42 23.15
N SER A 254 -3.71 28.15 23.97
CA SER A 254 -4.41 26.87 24.03
C SER A 254 -5.49 26.78 22.94
N LYS A 255 -5.08 26.64 21.66
CA LYS A 255 -5.84 25.95 20.59
C LYS A 255 -5.09 25.96 19.24
N SER A 256 -4.67 24.76 18.83
CA SER A 256 -4.33 24.31 17.47
C SER A 256 -3.03 24.79 16.77
N CYS A 257 -1.85 24.46 17.33
CA CYS A 257 -0.66 24.24 16.50
C CYS A 257 0.07 22.98 16.99
N SER A 258 0.07 21.91 16.19
CA SER A 258 0.83 20.69 16.47
C SER A 258 2.32 21.00 16.30
N ILE A 259 3.04 21.21 17.40
CA ILE A 259 4.49 21.42 17.39
C ILE A 259 5.14 20.13 16.88
N LEU A 260 5.64 20.15 15.64
CA LEU A 260 6.44 19.05 15.10
C LEU A 260 7.74 18.92 15.91
N LYS A 261 8.21 17.70 16.16
CA LYS A 261 9.50 17.49 16.83
C LYS A 261 10.63 18.13 16.02
N SER A 262 11.48 18.90 16.68
CA SER A 262 12.71 19.41 16.08
C SER A 262 13.75 18.28 15.91
N VAL A 263 14.76 18.50 15.06
CA VAL A 263 15.89 17.56 14.92
C VAL A 263 16.58 17.31 16.27
N GLN A 264 16.73 18.35 17.10
CA GLN A 264 17.30 18.24 18.45
C GLN A 264 16.43 17.35 19.35
N GLN A 265 15.11 17.54 19.33
CA GLN A 265 14.18 16.71 20.10
C GLN A 265 14.28 15.24 19.69
N ARG A 266 14.34 14.95 18.38
CA ARG A 266 14.56 13.58 17.87
C ARG A 266 15.89 12.99 18.37
N ASN A 267 16.98 13.75 18.32
CA ASN A 267 18.28 13.26 18.78
C ASN A 267 18.29 12.96 20.28
N ILE A 268 17.68 13.82 21.11
CA ILE A 268 17.53 13.58 22.55
C ILE A 268 16.74 12.28 22.80
N GLU A 269 15.66 12.03 22.05
CA GLU A 269 14.87 10.81 22.20
C GLU A 269 15.62 9.56 21.73
N ARG A 270 16.41 9.65 20.65
CA ARG A 270 17.30 8.58 20.19
C ARG A 270 18.36 8.24 21.23
N GLU A 271 18.99 9.24 21.83
CA GLU A 271 19.96 9.06 22.92
C GLU A 271 19.33 8.44 24.17
N LYS A 272 18.06 8.75 24.46
CA LYS A 272 17.32 8.12 25.57
C LYS A 272 17.00 6.65 25.31
N THR A 273 16.58 6.30 24.08
CA THR A 273 16.26 4.91 23.70
C THR A 273 17.51 4.03 23.58
N LYS A 274 18.67 4.65 23.28
CA LYS A 274 19.99 4.01 23.15
C LYS A 274 19.98 2.82 22.19
N LEU A 275 19.17 2.81 21.12
CA LEU A 275 19.14 1.66 20.20
C LEU A 275 20.52 1.42 19.55
N PRO A 276 20.97 0.17 19.37
CA PRO A 276 22.30 -0.14 18.81
C PRO A 276 22.58 0.52 17.46
N ILE A 277 21.55 0.64 16.60
CA ILE A 277 21.66 1.26 15.28
C ILE A 277 22.07 2.74 15.33
N LEU A 278 21.92 3.42 16.47
CA LEU A 278 22.32 4.82 16.63
C LEU A 278 23.83 5.01 16.45
N ALA A 279 24.64 4.09 16.98
CA ALA A 279 26.10 4.17 16.86
C ALA A 279 26.59 4.07 15.41
N ALA A 280 25.78 3.47 14.53
CA ALA A 280 26.09 3.30 13.12
C ALA A 280 25.47 4.40 12.22
N LYS A 281 24.83 5.44 12.79
CA LYS A 281 24.12 6.49 12.03
C LYS A 281 25.03 7.19 11.00
N ASP A 282 26.17 7.71 11.45
CA ASP A 282 27.05 8.51 10.59
C ASP A 282 27.74 7.63 9.54
N GLU A 283 28.18 6.43 9.94
CA GLU A 283 28.75 5.45 9.02
C GLU A 283 27.72 5.03 7.96
N PHE A 284 26.47 4.77 8.36
CA PHE A 284 25.37 4.45 7.45
C PHE A 284 25.18 5.53 6.38
N CYS A 285 25.05 6.80 6.77
CA CYS A 285 24.82 7.89 5.82
C CYS A 285 26.00 8.08 4.86
N GLN A 286 27.23 8.13 5.38
CA GLN A 286 28.44 8.33 4.59
C GLN A 286 28.68 7.17 3.61
N ARG A 287 28.50 5.93 4.09
CA ARG A 287 28.66 4.74 3.23
C ARG A 287 27.56 4.66 2.19
N LEU A 288 26.30 4.92 2.53
CA LEU A 288 25.23 4.90 1.53
C LEU A 288 25.45 5.95 0.44
N GLU A 289 25.90 7.15 0.82
CA GLU A 289 26.22 8.22 -0.14
C GLU A 289 27.34 7.79 -1.11
N LYS A 290 28.39 7.15 -0.60
CA LYS A 290 29.54 6.69 -1.38
C LYS A 290 29.27 5.43 -2.21
N GLU A 291 28.59 4.44 -1.63
CA GLU A 291 28.45 3.09 -2.18
C GLU A 291 27.19 2.95 -3.05
N ARG A 292 26.20 3.84 -2.85
CA ARG A 292 24.85 3.86 -3.45
C ARG A 292 23.97 2.66 -3.12
N VAL A 293 24.56 1.50 -2.91
CA VAL A 293 23.90 0.27 -2.46
C VAL A 293 24.59 -0.16 -1.17
N LEU A 294 23.83 -0.22 -0.08
CA LEU A 294 24.36 -0.63 1.22
C LEU A 294 23.59 -1.84 1.74
N VAL A 295 24.31 -2.92 2.01
CA VAL A 295 23.76 -4.10 2.70
C VAL A 295 24.02 -3.96 4.19
N ILE A 296 22.97 -4.00 5.00
CA ILE A 296 23.04 -3.82 6.45
C ILE A 296 22.57 -5.10 7.13
N THR A 297 23.46 -5.67 7.93
CA THR A 297 23.17 -6.82 8.79
C THR A 297 23.04 -6.33 10.22
N ALA A 298 21.82 -6.33 10.75
CA ALA A 298 21.57 -5.97 12.13
C ALA A 298 20.47 -6.84 12.72
N GLU A 299 20.68 -7.35 13.92
CA GLU A 299 19.73 -8.24 14.60
C GLU A 299 18.38 -7.55 14.85
N THR A 300 17.31 -8.33 14.99
CA THR A 300 15.99 -7.78 15.31
C THR A 300 16.02 -7.06 16.66
N GLY A 301 15.37 -5.90 16.75
CA GLY A 301 15.39 -5.06 17.95
C GLY A 301 16.56 -4.07 18.01
N SER A 302 17.51 -4.13 17.07
CA SER A 302 18.57 -3.11 16.91
C SER A 302 18.06 -1.71 16.57
N GLY A 303 16.82 -1.59 16.07
CA GLY A 303 16.23 -0.34 15.60
C GLY A 303 16.32 -0.13 14.08
N LYS A 304 16.75 -1.14 13.31
CA LYS A 304 16.94 -1.07 11.84
C LYS A 304 15.71 -0.51 11.10
N SER A 305 14.54 -1.13 11.30
CA SER A 305 13.30 -0.79 10.59
C SER A 305 12.67 0.54 11.03
N THR A 306 13.01 1.04 12.22
CA THR A 306 12.46 2.32 12.73
C THR A 306 13.38 3.49 12.46
N GLN A 307 14.71 3.32 12.60
CA GLN A 307 15.66 4.44 12.54
C GLN A 307 16.26 4.67 11.15
N LEU A 308 16.56 3.62 10.36
CA LEU A 308 17.19 3.81 9.04
C LEU A 308 16.37 4.70 8.10
N PRO A 309 15.03 4.57 8.00
CA PRO A 309 14.22 5.47 7.17
C PRO A 309 14.33 6.93 7.62
N GLN A 310 14.42 7.18 8.92
CA GLN A 310 14.57 8.53 9.47
C GLN A 310 15.94 9.12 9.16
N TYR A 311 17.01 8.33 9.30
CA TYR A 311 18.37 8.78 8.97
C TYR A 311 18.48 9.08 7.48
N ALA A 312 17.92 8.22 6.64
CA ALA A 312 17.89 8.44 5.20
C ALA A 312 17.12 9.72 4.83
N ALA A 313 15.96 9.97 5.44
CA ALA A 313 15.16 11.16 5.17
C ALA A 313 15.86 12.44 5.64
N GLU A 314 16.47 12.43 6.82
CA GLU A 314 17.23 13.57 7.36
C GLU A 314 18.46 13.90 6.53
N TYR A 315 19.17 12.90 6.00
CA TYR A 315 20.45 13.08 5.30
C TYR A 315 20.28 13.34 3.80
N PHE A 316 19.47 12.54 3.11
CA PHE A 316 19.34 12.59 1.65
C PHE A 316 18.18 13.48 1.17
N GLY A 317 17.22 13.78 2.06
CA GLY A 317 15.97 14.43 1.69
C GLY A 317 15.15 13.63 0.66
N GLY A 318 14.11 14.27 0.12
CA GLY A 318 13.22 13.62 -0.84
C GLY A 318 12.42 12.46 -0.23
N LEU A 319 11.78 11.66 -1.08
CA LEU A 319 10.96 10.55 -0.61
C LEU A 319 11.82 9.31 -0.31
N VAL A 320 11.77 8.85 0.93
CA VAL A 320 12.31 7.55 1.37
C VAL A 320 11.18 6.53 1.36
N VAL A 321 11.36 5.44 0.60
CA VAL A 321 10.43 4.31 0.59
C VAL A 321 11.05 3.16 1.36
N CYS A 322 10.32 2.60 2.32
CA CYS A 322 10.68 1.38 3.02
C CYS A 322 9.69 0.28 2.66
N THR A 323 10.14 -0.77 1.95
CA THR A 323 9.31 -1.92 1.65
C THR A 323 9.38 -2.94 2.78
N GLN A 324 8.28 -3.67 2.95
CA GLN A 324 8.10 -4.72 3.96
C GLN A 324 7.35 -5.90 3.32
N PRO A 325 7.71 -7.15 3.62
CA PRO A 325 6.97 -8.30 3.10
C PRO A 325 5.55 -8.39 3.68
N ARG A 326 5.32 -7.85 4.89
CA ARG A 326 4.06 -8.03 5.65
C ARG A 326 3.30 -6.73 5.90
N VAL A 327 1.99 -6.78 5.65
CA VAL A 327 1.04 -5.67 5.81
C VAL A 327 1.05 -5.09 7.24
N ILE A 328 0.91 -5.95 8.26
CA ILE A 328 0.80 -5.53 9.66
C ILE A 328 2.09 -4.82 10.10
N THR A 329 3.25 -5.35 9.71
CA THR A 329 4.56 -4.77 10.01
C THR A 329 4.73 -3.39 9.37
N ALA A 330 4.38 -3.23 8.09
CA ALA A 330 4.42 -1.93 7.42
C ALA A 330 3.54 -0.87 8.13
N MET A 331 2.33 -1.26 8.54
CA MET A 331 1.41 -0.37 9.25
C MET A 331 1.93 0.01 10.65
N SER A 332 2.41 -0.96 11.42
CA SER A 332 2.88 -0.72 12.78
C SER A 332 4.16 0.11 12.79
N LEU A 333 5.10 -0.16 11.88
CA LEU A 333 6.32 0.63 11.70
C LEU A 333 6.01 2.06 11.31
N ALA A 334 5.09 2.28 10.36
CA ALA A 334 4.71 3.63 9.97
C ALA A 334 4.13 4.44 11.13
N ARG A 335 3.26 3.83 11.96
CA ARG A 335 2.72 4.47 13.17
C ARG A 335 3.82 4.80 14.16
N ARG A 336 4.67 3.82 14.45
CA ARG A 336 5.79 3.99 15.37
C ARG A 336 6.75 5.08 14.91
N VAL A 337 7.11 5.10 13.64
CA VAL A 337 8.03 6.10 13.07
C VAL A 337 7.38 7.47 12.97
N ALA A 338 6.08 7.59 12.73
CA ALA A 338 5.38 8.89 12.78
C ALA A 338 5.45 9.51 14.19
N GLU A 339 5.23 8.70 15.23
CA GLU A 339 5.34 9.10 16.63
C GLU A 339 6.78 9.51 16.99
N GLU A 340 7.79 8.74 16.56
CA GLU A 340 9.19 9.03 16.83
C GLU A 340 9.70 10.26 16.05
N TYR A 341 9.35 10.37 14.78
CA TYR A 341 9.93 11.36 13.85
C TYR A 341 9.39 12.76 14.12
N ASP A 342 8.07 12.95 14.09
CA ASP A 342 7.47 14.29 14.21
C ASP A 342 6.51 14.42 15.40
N GLY A 343 6.23 13.32 16.12
CA GLY A 343 5.30 13.32 17.26
C GLY A 343 3.84 13.45 16.85
N ILE A 344 3.51 13.11 15.61
CA ILE A 344 2.18 13.26 15.02
C ILE A 344 1.63 11.92 14.51
N SER A 345 0.34 11.89 14.21
CA SER A 345 -0.29 10.76 13.53
C SER A 345 0.27 10.56 12.13
N VAL A 346 0.35 9.30 11.70
CA VAL A 346 0.61 8.90 10.31
C VAL A 346 -0.28 9.69 9.36
N GLY A 347 0.26 10.09 8.21
CA GLY A 347 -0.48 10.85 7.20
C GLY A 347 -0.07 12.31 7.05
N LYS A 348 1.13 12.69 7.53
CA LYS A 348 1.80 13.94 7.09
C LYS A 348 3.19 13.63 6.55
N SER A 349 4.22 13.62 7.39
CA SER A 349 5.62 13.37 6.98
C SER A 349 5.95 11.89 6.85
N VAL A 350 5.22 11.03 7.58
CA VAL A 350 5.33 9.57 7.52
C VAL A 350 3.99 8.95 7.10
N GLY A 351 4.02 8.03 6.14
CA GLY A 351 2.82 7.35 5.62
C GLY A 351 3.03 5.85 5.44
N TYR A 352 1.94 5.12 5.12
CA TYR A 352 2.04 3.75 4.60
C TYR A 352 1.06 3.45 3.46
N ARG A 353 1.36 2.44 2.62
CA ARG A 353 0.45 1.84 1.63
C ARG A 353 0.50 0.31 1.64
N VAL A 354 -0.64 -0.34 1.86
CA VAL A 354 -0.74 -1.80 2.01
C VAL A 354 -2.07 -2.31 1.43
N GLY A 355 -2.03 -3.40 0.65
CA GLY A 355 -3.21 -4.08 0.10
C GLY A 355 -4.25 -3.18 -0.56
N GLN A 356 -5.54 -3.56 -0.44
CA GLN A 356 -6.70 -2.71 -0.78
C GLN A 356 -7.11 -1.79 0.39
N SER A 357 -6.56 -2.04 1.57
CA SER A 357 -6.87 -1.33 2.82
C SER A 357 -5.89 -0.18 3.03
N SER A 358 -6.01 0.88 2.22
CA SER A 358 -5.78 2.21 2.77
C SER A 358 -6.89 2.46 3.78
N VAL A 359 -6.56 2.70 5.05
CA VAL A 359 -7.55 3.23 5.99
C VAL A 359 -7.98 4.58 5.43
N GLY A 360 -9.21 4.62 4.91
CA GLY A 360 -9.79 5.73 4.17
C GLY A 360 -10.14 5.32 2.73
N ARG A 361 -11.41 5.54 2.35
CA ARG A 361 -11.91 5.47 0.97
C ARG A 361 -11.31 6.53 0.03
N GLU A 362 -10.22 7.16 0.45
CA GLU A 362 -9.45 8.09 -0.33
C GLU A 362 -8.06 7.48 -0.46
N ARG A 363 -7.57 7.43 -1.70
CA ARG A 363 -6.21 7.05 -2.03
C ARG A 363 -5.28 7.85 -1.12
N ASN A 364 -4.74 7.23 -0.07
CA ASN A 364 -3.66 7.82 0.73
C ASN A 364 -2.38 7.84 -0.11
N ARG A 365 -2.37 8.64 -1.19
CA ARG A 365 -1.29 9.61 -1.31
C ARG A 365 -1.44 10.48 -0.08
N VAL A 366 -0.56 10.31 0.88
CA VAL A 366 -0.37 11.34 1.88
C VAL A 366 0.38 12.47 1.17
N PRO A 367 -0.25 13.62 0.85
CA PRO A 367 0.47 14.69 0.20
C PRO A 367 1.51 15.25 1.20
N GLY A 368 2.80 15.21 0.84
CA GLY A 368 3.89 15.81 1.64
C GLY A 368 4.65 14.87 2.59
N THR A 369 4.69 13.56 2.35
CA THR A 369 5.55 12.63 3.13
C THR A 369 6.99 12.64 2.67
N ASP A 370 7.91 12.60 3.63
CA ASP A 370 9.33 12.32 3.42
C ASP A 370 9.64 10.82 3.60
N ILE A 371 8.81 10.07 4.33
CA ILE A 371 8.97 8.63 4.58
C ILE A 371 7.68 7.86 4.27
N LEU A 372 7.77 6.80 3.47
CA LEU A 372 6.64 5.97 3.07
C LEU A 372 6.94 4.49 3.27
N PHE A 373 6.19 3.83 4.15
CA PHE A 373 6.22 2.38 4.29
C PHE A 373 5.26 1.72 3.31
N MET A 374 5.62 0.61 2.67
CA MET A 374 4.67 -0.12 1.83
C MET A 374 4.97 -1.60 1.79
N THR A 375 4.00 -2.41 1.36
CA THR A 375 4.31 -3.80 1.05
C THR A 375 5.05 -3.93 -0.27
N ASP A 376 5.90 -4.95 -0.39
CA ASP A 376 6.63 -5.25 -1.63
C ASP A 376 5.70 -5.31 -2.86
N ALA A 377 4.53 -5.96 -2.72
CA ALA A 377 3.53 -6.04 -3.78
C ALA A 377 2.98 -4.66 -4.22
N ILE A 378 2.82 -3.71 -3.29
CA ILE A 378 2.36 -2.35 -3.62
C ILE A 378 3.48 -1.56 -4.29
N PHE A 379 4.72 -1.74 -3.88
CA PHE A 379 5.86 -1.14 -4.57
C PHE A 379 5.95 -1.60 -6.03
N ILE A 380 5.80 -2.92 -6.27
CA ILE A 380 5.75 -3.48 -7.63
C ILE A 380 4.60 -2.84 -8.41
N GLN A 381 3.41 -2.75 -7.82
CA GLN A 381 2.25 -2.14 -8.48
C GLN A 381 2.47 -0.65 -8.82
N GLU A 382 3.02 0.15 -7.92
CA GLU A 382 3.32 1.57 -8.17
C GLU A 382 4.41 1.73 -9.23
N SER A 383 5.36 0.80 -9.30
CA SER A 383 6.38 0.75 -10.35
C SER A 383 5.76 0.52 -11.73
N GLN A 384 4.53 0.01 -11.81
CA GLN A 384 3.81 -0.15 -13.08
C GLN A 384 3.13 1.14 -13.58
N ASP A 385 2.91 2.11 -12.69
CA ASP A 385 2.34 3.41 -13.06
C ASP A 385 3.43 4.47 -13.31
N ASP A 386 4.63 4.29 -12.73
CA ASP A 386 5.81 5.14 -12.89
C ASP A 386 7.10 4.29 -12.84
N ASP A 387 7.57 3.85 -14.00
CA ASP A 387 8.75 2.98 -14.13
C ASP A 387 10.05 3.60 -13.61
N GLN A 388 10.10 4.94 -13.47
CA GLN A 388 11.29 5.64 -12.96
C GLN A 388 11.18 5.94 -11.46
N LEU A 389 10.00 5.76 -10.87
CA LEU A 389 9.67 6.12 -9.49
C LEU A 389 10.32 7.46 -9.11
N GLY A 390 10.21 8.46 -9.99
CA GLY A 390 11.18 9.57 -10.07
C GLY A 390 11.33 10.41 -8.79
N ASN A 391 10.34 10.34 -7.90
CA ASN A 391 10.35 11.06 -6.62
C ASN A 391 11.08 10.31 -5.49
N VAL A 392 11.29 9.00 -5.63
CA VAL A 392 11.96 8.17 -4.62
C VAL A 392 13.46 8.48 -4.66
N ARG A 393 14.01 8.90 -3.53
CA ARG A 393 15.43 9.19 -3.32
C ARG A 393 16.16 7.98 -2.74
N VAL A 394 15.56 7.33 -1.75
CA VAL A 394 16.12 6.15 -1.09
C VAL A 394 15.07 5.05 -1.03
N LEU A 395 15.43 3.86 -1.51
CA LEU A 395 14.65 2.64 -1.35
C LEU A 395 15.30 1.73 -0.30
N ILE A 396 14.58 1.45 0.77
CA ILE A 396 14.98 0.52 1.82
C ILE A 396 14.15 -0.75 1.65
N ILE A 397 14.82 -1.86 1.33
CA ILE A 397 14.22 -3.19 1.23
C ILE A 397 14.51 -3.89 2.56
N ASP A 398 13.53 -3.89 3.45
CA ASP A 398 13.67 -4.43 4.80
C ASP A 398 13.21 -5.89 4.88
N GLU A 399 13.69 -6.60 5.91
CA GLU A 399 13.44 -8.03 6.11
C GLU A 399 13.78 -8.88 4.87
N ALA A 400 14.83 -8.50 4.13
CA ALA A 400 15.22 -9.15 2.88
C ALA A 400 15.57 -10.64 3.04
N HIS A 401 15.76 -11.13 4.28
CA HIS A 401 16.00 -12.54 4.58
C HIS A 401 14.76 -13.41 4.42
N GLU A 402 13.56 -12.84 4.39
CA GLU A 402 12.34 -13.62 4.11
C GLU A 402 12.37 -14.18 2.68
N ARG A 403 13.16 -13.58 1.76
CA ARG A 403 13.34 -14.02 0.36
C ARG A 403 12.01 -14.41 -0.30
N SER A 404 11.01 -13.54 -0.11
CA SER A 404 9.70 -13.70 -0.76
C SER A 404 9.80 -13.41 -2.25
N LEU A 405 8.86 -13.95 -3.03
CA LEU A 405 8.81 -13.73 -4.47
C LEU A 405 8.72 -12.24 -4.82
N ASN A 406 7.91 -11.47 -4.09
CA ASN A 406 7.79 -10.03 -4.31
C ASN A 406 9.08 -9.29 -3.92
N THR A 407 9.73 -9.67 -2.82
CA THR A 407 11.00 -9.04 -2.40
C THR A 407 12.07 -9.19 -3.47
N ASP A 408 12.18 -10.38 -4.08
CA ASP A 408 13.13 -10.65 -5.16
C ASP A 408 12.82 -9.82 -6.43
N ILE A 409 11.54 -9.61 -6.77
CA ILE A 409 11.14 -8.69 -7.85
C ILE A 409 11.49 -7.24 -7.50
N VAL A 410 11.24 -6.79 -6.27
CA VAL A 410 11.63 -5.44 -5.81
C VAL A 410 13.14 -5.23 -5.94
N LEU A 411 13.95 -6.24 -5.59
CA LEU A 411 15.41 -6.20 -5.75
C LEU A 411 15.83 -6.09 -7.22
N GLY A 412 15.15 -6.81 -8.12
CA GLY A 412 15.37 -6.70 -9.57
C GLY A 412 15.01 -5.32 -10.12
N ILE A 413 13.85 -4.76 -9.75
CA ILE A 413 13.43 -3.40 -10.12
C ILE A 413 14.45 -2.38 -9.58
N ALA A 414 14.86 -2.50 -8.32
CA ALA A 414 15.85 -1.63 -7.72
C ALA A 414 17.18 -1.64 -8.49
N LYS A 415 17.62 -2.81 -8.97
CA LYS A 415 18.83 -2.95 -9.80
C LYS A 415 18.68 -2.25 -11.16
N LEU A 416 17.53 -2.38 -11.81
CA LEU A 416 17.24 -1.65 -13.05
C LEU A 416 17.21 -0.13 -12.82
N LEU A 417 16.57 0.32 -11.75
CA LEU A 417 16.54 1.74 -11.37
C LEU A 417 17.93 2.30 -11.08
N LEU A 418 18.81 1.54 -10.43
CA LEU A 418 20.19 1.98 -10.18
C LEU A 418 20.99 2.21 -11.48
N ILE A 419 20.65 1.48 -12.54
CA ILE A 419 21.24 1.62 -13.88
C ILE A 419 20.69 2.87 -14.58
N THR A 420 19.37 3.08 -14.54
CA THR A 420 18.73 4.22 -15.22
C THR A 420 18.95 5.55 -14.47
N ARG A 421 18.95 5.51 -13.14
CA ARG A 421 19.10 6.67 -12.24
C ARG A 421 20.46 6.66 -11.56
N SER A 422 21.49 7.07 -12.29
CA SER A 422 22.89 6.88 -11.87
C SER A 422 23.40 7.87 -10.81
N THR A 423 22.65 8.93 -10.50
CA THR A 423 23.12 10.04 -9.64
C THR A 423 22.22 10.33 -8.46
N ASP A 424 20.96 9.89 -8.49
CA ASP A 424 19.94 10.41 -7.60
C ASP A 424 19.08 9.38 -6.86
N PHE A 425 19.46 8.11 -6.93
CA PHE A 425 18.77 6.99 -6.30
C PHE A 425 19.72 6.10 -5.50
N TYR A 426 19.30 5.70 -4.30
CA TYR A 426 20.08 4.90 -3.34
C TYR A 426 19.26 3.70 -2.87
N VAL A 427 19.92 2.58 -2.63
CA VAL A 427 19.28 1.33 -2.18
C VAL A 427 19.92 0.85 -0.88
N VAL A 428 19.08 0.51 0.08
CA VAL A 428 19.49 -0.13 1.34
C VAL A 428 18.84 -1.51 1.40
N ILE A 429 19.64 -2.55 1.57
CA ILE A 429 19.14 -3.90 1.84
C ILE A 429 19.32 -4.17 3.32
N ALA A 430 18.22 -4.18 4.06
CA ALA A 430 18.20 -4.36 5.50
C ALA A 430 17.82 -5.81 5.84
N SER A 431 18.67 -6.48 6.63
CA SER A 431 18.43 -7.86 7.04
C SER A 431 19.01 -8.18 8.42
N ALA A 432 18.51 -9.25 9.05
CA ALA A 432 18.99 -9.75 10.33
C ALA A 432 20.01 -10.88 10.19
N THR A 433 19.87 -11.76 9.19
CA THR A 433 20.60 -13.05 9.13
C THR A 433 21.05 -13.45 7.73
N ILE A 434 21.22 -12.48 6.83
CA ILE A 434 21.57 -12.75 5.43
C ILE A 434 23.07 -12.94 5.26
N ASP A 435 23.47 -13.85 4.36
CA ASP A 435 24.77 -13.83 3.71
C ASP A 435 24.87 -12.59 2.80
N PRO A 436 25.59 -11.53 3.23
CA PRO A 436 25.63 -10.29 2.48
C PRO A 436 26.30 -10.46 1.11
N ALA A 437 27.12 -11.49 0.95
CA ALA A 437 27.87 -11.74 -0.28
C ALA A 437 26.94 -11.96 -1.48
N LYS A 438 25.80 -12.63 -1.30
CA LYS A 438 24.82 -12.86 -2.38
C LYS A 438 24.23 -11.54 -2.90
N PHE A 439 23.84 -10.64 -2.00
CA PHE A 439 23.29 -9.32 -2.37
C PHE A 439 24.35 -8.42 -3.00
N LEU A 440 25.55 -8.37 -2.42
CA LEU A 440 26.66 -7.61 -2.97
C LEU A 440 27.05 -8.12 -4.36
N LYS A 441 27.06 -9.45 -4.58
CA LYS A 441 27.27 -10.05 -5.91
C LYS A 441 26.17 -9.66 -6.88
N PHE A 442 24.91 -9.77 -6.47
CA PHE A 442 23.76 -9.42 -7.30
C PHE A 442 23.81 -7.96 -7.79
N PHE A 443 24.15 -7.01 -6.92
CA PHE A 443 24.29 -5.60 -7.28
C PHE A 443 25.66 -5.23 -7.90
N GLN A 444 26.54 -6.19 -8.15
CA GLN A 444 27.91 -5.96 -8.67
C GLN A 444 28.70 -4.99 -7.78
N ARG A 445 28.68 -5.26 -6.47
CA ARG A 445 29.27 -4.47 -5.39
C ARG A 445 30.17 -5.32 -4.49
N THR A 446 30.82 -6.35 -5.05
CA THR A 446 31.67 -7.31 -4.31
C THR A 446 32.91 -6.70 -3.65
N ASN A 447 33.28 -5.46 -4.02
CA ASN A 447 34.39 -4.74 -3.39
C ASN A 447 34.00 -4.08 -2.04
N PHE A 448 32.71 -4.04 -1.73
CA PHE A 448 32.18 -3.52 -0.48
C PHE A 448 31.86 -4.65 0.49
N VAL A 449 31.85 -4.35 1.77
CA VAL A 449 31.46 -5.27 2.86
C VAL A 449 30.10 -4.84 3.41
N SER A 450 29.36 -5.72 4.08
CA SER A 450 28.14 -5.27 4.77
C SER A 450 28.47 -4.32 5.93
N LEU A 451 27.53 -3.44 6.25
CA LEU A 451 27.52 -2.73 7.51
C LEU A 451 26.88 -3.63 8.57
N THR A 452 27.69 -4.13 9.50
CA THR A 452 27.21 -5.00 10.57
C THR A 452 27.02 -4.17 11.83
N VAL A 453 25.80 -4.19 12.37
CA VAL A 453 25.49 -3.54 13.64
C VAL A 453 25.22 -4.62 14.69
N PRO A 454 26.04 -4.71 15.75
CA PRO A 454 25.82 -5.68 16.82
C PRO A 454 24.48 -5.39 17.51
N GLY A 455 23.69 -6.43 17.78
CA GLY A 455 22.47 -6.27 18.56
C GLY A 455 22.73 -6.25 20.06
N ARG A 456 21.67 -5.93 20.81
CA ARG A 456 21.58 -6.18 22.25
C ARG A 456 20.90 -7.53 22.43
N ILE A 457 21.66 -8.60 22.30
CA ILE A 457 21.17 -9.94 22.59
C ILE A 457 21.94 -10.45 23.80
N TYR A 458 21.19 -10.86 24.83
CA TYR A 458 21.75 -11.65 25.91
C TYR A 458 22.04 -13.04 25.40
N ASP A 459 23.13 -13.66 25.87
CA ASP A 459 23.50 -15.00 25.45
C ASP A 459 22.33 -15.99 25.63
N VAL A 460 22.12 -16.82 24.61
CA VAL A 460 21.11 -17.88 24.62
C VAL A 460 21.84 -19.22 24.68
N SER A 461 21.67 -19.97 25.76
CA SER A 461 22.18 -21.34 25.83
C SER A 461 21.40 -22.23 24.86
N VAL A 462 22.08 -23.13 24.17
CA VAL A 462 21.46 -24.07 23.22
C VAL A 462 21.65 -25.49 23.74
N GLU A 463 20.53 -26.21 23.89
CA GLU A 463 20.49 -27.63 24.25
C GLU A 463 19.88 -28.41 23.07
N TYR A 464 20.55 -29.48 22.63
CA TYR A 464 19.98 -30.41 21.64
C TYR A 464 19.41 -31.62 22.38
N ASN A 465 18.12 -31.87 22.20
CA ASN A 465 17.36 -32.93 22.86
C ASN A 465 16.44 -33.63 21.83
N PRO A 466 17.01 -34.42 20.90
CA PRO A 466 16.26 -35.09 19.84
C PRO A 466 15.23 -36.07 20.41
N PHE A 467 14.06 -36.16 19.79
CA PHE A 467 13.05 -37.16 20.15
C PHE A 467 13.36 -38.50 19.47
N THR A 468 13.45 -39.60 20.24
CA THR A 468 13.70 -40.95 19.70
C THR A 468 12.41 -41.77 19.54
N ASP A 469 11.69 -42.00 20.64
CA ASP A 469 10.59 -42.98 20.70
C ASP A 469 9.21 -42.34 20.94
N LYS A 470 9.18 -41.07 21.36
CA LYS A 470 7.94 -40.32 21.63
C LYS A 470 7.50 -39.56 20.39
N SER A 471 6.20 -39.35 20.25
CA SER A 471 5.72 -38.38 19.26
C SER A 471 6.29 -36.99 19.57
N LEU A 472 6.60 -36.22 18.53
CA LEU A 472 7.15 -34.86 18.64
C LEU A 472 6.39 -34.01 19.67
N LEU A 473 5.05 -34.07 19.66
CA LEU A 473 4.21 -33.28 20.56
C LEU A 473 4.34 -33.71 22.01
N GLN A 474 4.40 -35.02 22.28
CA GLN A 474 4.63 -35.54 23.63
C GLN A 474 6.00 -35.15 24.15
N HIS A 475 7.03 -35.24 23.31
CA HIS A 475 8.38 -34.84 23.67
C HIS A 475 8.46 -33.34 23.98
N ALA A 476 7.90 -32.50 23.10
CA ALA A 476 7.84 -31.05 23.30
C ALA A 476 7.11 -30.67 24.61
N VAL A 477 5.91 -31.21 24.85
CA VAL A 477 5.14 -30.96 26.08
C VAL A 477 5.89 -31.40 27.33
N SER A 478 6.49 -32.60 27.31
CA SER A 478 7.28 -33.09 28.45
C SER A 478 8.51 -32.23 28.73
N THR A 479 9.16 -31.72 27.67
CA THR A 479 10.31 -30.82 27.79
C THR A 479 9.91 -29.50 28.43
N ILE A 480 8.79 -28.91 28.01
CA ILE A 480 8.25 -27.68 28.62
C ILE A 480 7.96 -27.92 30.10
N GLN A 481 7.25 -28.98 30.46
CA GLN A 481 6.91 -29.29 31.85
C GLN A 481 8.14 -29.49 32.74
N ASN A 482 9.20 -30.11 32.21
CA ASN A 482 10.46 -30.33 32.95
C ASN A 482 11.29 -29.06 33.16
N LEU A 483 11.14 -28.07 32.27
CA LEU A 483 11.90 -26.83 32.27
C LEU A 483 11.13 -25.64 32.82
N TYR A 484 9.81 -25.73 32.96
CA TYR A 484 8.94 -24.62 33.34
C TYR A 484 9.37 -23.96 34.67
N ASP A 485 9.70 -24.75 35.69
CA ASP A 485 10.13 -24.21 36.99
C ASP A 485 11.59 -23.75 37.03
N LYS A 486 12.39 -24.07 36.00
CA LYS A 486 13.81 -23.73 35.91
C LYS A 486 14.09 -22.39 35.23
N HIS A 487 13.10 -21.82 34.56
CA HIS A 487 13.21 -20.54 33.86
C HIS A 487 12.17 -19.55 34.36
N GLN A 488 12.47 -18.26 34.23
CA GLN A 488 11.50 -17.18 34.41
C GLN A 488 11.12 -16.60 33.05
N GLY A 489 9.97 -15.96 32.94
CA GLY A 489 9.47 -15.42 31.67
C GLY A 489 8.65 -16.42 30.84
N HIS A 490 8.30 -15.99 29.63
CA HIS A 490 7.42 -16.70 28.70
C HIS A 490 8.18 -17.74 27.86
N THR A 491 7.43 -18.72 27.36
CA THR A 491 7.96 -19.80 26.51
C THR A 491 7.37 -19.74 25.11
N LEU A 492 8.21 -19.84 24.08
CA LEU A 492 7.79 -20.06 22.70
C LEU A 492 8.03 -21.51 22.29
N VAL A 493 7.05 -22.11 21.63
CA VAL A 493 7.11 -23.50 21.16
C VAL A 493 6.82 -23.53 19.67
N PHE A 494 7.85 -23.72 18.86
CA PHE A 494 7.73 -23.75 17.41
C PHE A 494 7.27 -25.12 16.93
N LEU A 495 6.07 -25.16 16.35
CA LEU A 495 5.43 -26.35 15.78
C LEU A 495 5.06 -26.11 14.31
N PRO A 496 4.96 -27.17 13.49
CA PRO A 496 4.85 -27.02 12.04
C PRO A 496 3.48 -26.50 11.58
N GLY A 497 2.39 -26.63 12.34
CA GLY A 497 1.07 -26.21 11.88
C GLY A 497 -0.04 -26.17 12.94
N GLN A 498 -1.22 -25.72 12.51
CA GLN A 498 -2.38 -25.49 13.36
C GLN A 498 -2.86 -26.76 14.08
N ARG A 499 -2.91 -27.90 13.38
CA ARG A 499 -3.36 -29.17 13.97
C ARG A 499 -2.42 -29.58 15.10
N GLU A 500 -1.12 -29.55 14.84
CA GLU A 500 -0.08 -29.89 15.81
C GLU A 500 -0.12 -28.96 17.02
N ILE A 501 -0.36 -27.66 16.82
CA ILE A 501 -0.52 -26.67 17.89
C ILE A 501 -1.73 -27.00 18.77
N LYS A 502 -2.89 -27.28 18.17
CA LYS A 502 -4.11 -27.63 18.94
C LYS A 502 -3.92 -28.91 19.74
N ASP A 503 -3.34 -29.94 19.12
CA ASP A 503 -3.08 -31.23 19.76
C ASP A 503 -2.05 -31.08 20.91
N ALA A 504 -1.01 -30.26 20.72
CA ALA A 504 -0.01 -29.97 21.76
C ALA A 504 -0.61 -29.18 22.94
N ILE A 505 -1.47 -28.18 22.68
CA ILE A 505 -2.16 -27.44 23.74
C ILE A 505 -3.09 -28.38 24.52
N GLN A 506 -3.85 -29.23 23.82
CA GLN A 506 -4.72 -30.21 24.48
C GLN A 506 -3.92 -31.14 25.39
N LEU A 507 -2.76 -31.63 24.91
CA LEU A 507 -1.87 -32.48 25.68
C LEU A 507 -1.25 -31.75 26.87
N PHE A 508 -0.79 -30.51 26.68
CA PHE A 508 -0.21 -29.67 27.72
C PHE A 508 -1.22 -29.36 28.84
N ASN A 509 -2.46 -29.06 28.47
CA ASN A 509 -3.54 -28.76 29.42
C ASN A 509 -3.95 -29.95 30.30
N GLN A 510 -3.56 -31.18 29.97
CA GLN A 510 -3.80 -32.34 30.84
C GLN A 510 -3.01 -32.23 32.15
N ARG A 511 -1.87 -31.54 32.13
CA ARG A 511 -1.03 -31.28 33.30
C ARG A 511 -0.37 -29.92 33.15
N ILE A 512 -1.18 -28.88 33.31
CA ILE A 512 -0.71 -27.49 33.25
C ILE A 512 0.07 -27.14 34.53
N PRO A 513 1.24 -26.49 34.42
CA PRO A 513 1.94 -25.95 35.58
C PRO A 513 1.14 -24.82 36.27
N ASP A 514 1.42 -24.60 37.55
CA ASP A 514 0.80 -23.50 38.31
C ASP A 514 1.16 -22.14 37.68
N ASN A 515 0.18 -21.23 37.65
CA ASN A 515 0.31 -19.89 37.07
C ASN A 515 0.68 -19.86 35.57
N CYS A 516 0.39 -20.92 34.83
CA CYS A 516 0.64 -21.01 33.39
C CYS A 516 -0.63 -20.77 32.54
N VAL A 517 -0.46 -20.19 31.35
CA VAL A 517 -1.50 -20.15 30.30
C VAL A 517 -0.92 -20.64 28.98
N ALA A 518 -1.57 -21.62 28.35
CA ALA A 518 -1.23 -22.06 27.00
C ALA A 518 -2.01 -21.26 25.96
N LEU A 519 -1.31 -20.64 25.00
CA LEU A 519 -1.92 -19.84 23.93
C LEU A 519 -1.46 -20.32 22.55
N PRO A 520 -2.36 -20.40 21.56
CA PRO A 520 -1.99 -20.66 20.17
C PRO A 520 -1.53 -19.36 19.47
N LEU A 521 -0.61 -19.48 18.51
CA LEU A 521 -0.26 -18.40 17.60
C LEU A 521 0.04 -18.91 16.17
N TYR A 522 -0.92 -18.78 15.26
CA TYR A 522 -0.80 -19.15 13.85
C TYR A 522 -1.65 -18.23 12.96
N SER A 523 -1.36 -18.22 11.66
CA SER A 523 -1.91 -17.23 10.70
C SER A 523 -3.44 -17.18 10.59
N ALA A 524 -4.14 -18.30 10.81
CA ALA A 524 -5.59 -18.39 10.72
C ALA A 524 -6.34 -17.88 11.97
N LEU A 525 -5.64 -17.44 13.03
CA LEU A 525 -6.28 -16.84 14.20
C LEU A 525 -6.84 -15.45 13.88
N SER A 526 -7.94 -15.08 14.55
CA SER A 526 -8.48 -13.72 14.48
C SER A 526 -7.51 -12.69 15.06
N LEU A 527 -7.65 -11.42 14.66
CA LEU A 527 -6.80 -10.33 15.17
C LEU A 527 -6.89 -10.21 16.69
N GLU A 528 -8.09 -10.37 17.26
CA GLU A 528 -8.30 -10.34 18.71
C GLU A 528 -7.52 -11.46 19.42
N GLU A 529 -7.50 -12.67 18.87
CA GLU A 529 -6.73 -13.78 19.42
C GLU A 529 -5.21 -13.57 19.32
N GLN A 530 -4.74 -12.96 18.23
CA GLN A 530 -3.32 -12.60 18.08
C GLN A 530 -2.93 -11.49 19.07
N ASP A 531 -3.77 -10.47 19.22
CA ASP A 531 -3.54 -9.36 20.16
C ASP A 531 -3.49 -9.84 21.61
N ARG A 532 -4.26 -10.87 21.99
CA ARG A 532 -4.19 -11.47 23.33
C ARG A 532 -2.80 -12.04 23.67
N VAL A 533 -2.03 -12.49 22.69
CA VAL A 533 -0.65 -12.95 22.90
C VAL A 533 0.30 -11.76 23.03
N LEU A 534 0.04 -10.65 22.34
CA LEU A 534 0.91 -9.48 22.32
C LEU A 534 0.67 -8.53 23.50
N GLN A 535 -0.58 -8.45 23.98
CA GLN A 535 -1.05 -7.60 25.07
C GLN A 535 -1.29 -8.42 26.34
N PHE A 536 -0.59 -9.54 26.49
CA PHE A 536 -0.70 -10.34 27.70
C PHE A 536 -0.22 -9.50 28.90
N ASP A 537 -1.18 -8.97 29.66
CA ASP A 537 -0.89 -8.20 30.86
C ASP A 537 -0.31 -9.13 31.92
N GLU A 538 0.91 -8.83 32.36
CA GLU A 538 1.40 -9.36 33.63
C GLU A 538 0.47 -8.79 34.71
N ASP A 539 -0.40 -9.64 35.29
CA ASP A 539 -1.22 -9.25 36.44
C ASP A 539 -0.34 -8.51 37.45
N SER A 540 -0.89 -7.53 38.18
CA SER A 540 -0.23 -6.64 39.17
C SER A 540 0.71 -7.31 40.20
N ASN A 541 0.77 -8.65 40.26
CA ASN A 541 1.65 -9.46 41.09
C ASN A 541 2.79 -10.19 40.32
N GLY A 542 2.89 -10.11 38.99
CA GLY A 542 4.00 -10.65 38.18
C GLY A 542 4.11 -12.18 38.11
N VAL A 543 3.06 -12.94 38.46
CA VAL A 543 3.18 -14.40 38.67
C VAL A 543 2.77 -15.25 37.44
N ARG A 544 1.96 -14.72 36.53
CA ARG A 544 1.35 -15.52 35.46
C ARG A 544 2.23 -15.54 34.20
N ARG A 545 2.63 -16.74 33.74
CA ARG A 545 3.48 -16.92 32.55
C ARG A 545 2.71 -17.60 31.43
N MET A 546 2.97 -17.18 30.19
CA MET A 546 2.41 -17.84 29.02
C MET A 546 3.39 -18.81 28.35
N VAL A 547 2.83 -19.89 27.82
CA VAL A 547 3.48 -20.82 26.89
C VAL A 547 2.74 -20.68 25.57
N VAL A 548 3.41 -20.14 24.57
CA VAL A 548 2.84 -19.84 23.26
C VAL A 548 3.27 -20.92 22.28
N PHE A 549 2.30 -21.67 21.77
CA PHE A 549 2.50 -22.67 20.73
C PHE A 549 2.29 -22.02 19.37
N CYS A 550 3.37 -21.87 18.60
CA CYS A 550 3.39 -21.01 17.43
C CYS A 550 3.96 -21.68 16.17
N THR A 551 3.56 -21.18 15.00
CA THR A 551 4.28 -21.45 13.74
C THR A 551 5.43 -20.45 13.55
N ASN A 552 6.04 -20.42 12.37
CA ASN A 552 7.03 -19.41 11.95
C ASN A 552 6.50 -17.96 11.97
N ILE A 553 5.23 -17.71 12.30
CA ILE A 553 4.70 -16.35 12.50
C ILE A 553 5.46 -15.59 13.61
N ALA A 554 5.93 -16.29 14.63
CA ALA A 554 6.72 -15.71 15.73
C ALA A 554 8.22 -15.56 15.40
N GLU A 555 8.67 -16.04 14.24
CA GLU A 555 10.09 -16.12 13.87
C GLU A 555 10.71 -14.78 13.50
N THR A 556 9.98 -13.89 12.83
CA THR A 556 10.46 -12.58 12.35
C THR A 556 9.63 -11.43 12.90
N SER A 557 8.32 -11.41 12.64
CA SER A 557 7.53 -10.16 12.70
C SER A 557 6.81 -9.86 14.01
N LEU A 558 6.70 -10.82 14.94
CA LEU A 558 6.03 -10.59 16.23
C LEU A 558 7.04 -10.63 17.37
N THR A 559 7.03 -9.60 18.21
CA THR A 559 7.87 -9.54 19.39
C THR A 559 7.00 -9.75 20.62
N ILE A 560 7.11 -10.94 21.19
CA ILE A 560 6.55 -11.24 22.51
C ILE A 560 7.61 -10.83 23.53
N LYS A 561 7.24 -9.95 24.46
CA LYS A 561 8.15 -9.49 25.52
C LYS A 561 8.48 -10.63 26.47
N ASP A 562 9.60 -10.54 27.16
CA ASP A 562 9.95 -11.44 28.27
C ASP A 562 9.95 -12.94 27.93
N THR A 563 10.22 -13.28 26.67
CA THR A 563 10.47 -14.65 26.25
C THR A 563 11.88 -15.06 26.63
N CYS A 564 12.01 -16.08 27.46
CA CYS A 564 13.31 -16.58 27.93
C CYS A 564 13.53 -18.05 27.56
N LEU A 565 12.49 -18.79 27.17
CA LEU A 565 12.58 -20.19 26.75
C LEU A 565 12.02 -20.37 25.34
N VAL A 566 12.79 -21.01 24.47
CA VAL A 566 12.37 -21.44 23.13
C VAL A 566 12.49 -22.95 23.04
N ILE A 567 11.42 -23.61 22.60
CA ILE A 567 11.40 -25.02 22.23
C ILE A 567 11.20 -25.09 20.72
N ASP A 568 12.20 -25.59 19.98
CA ASP A 568 12.20 -25.62 18.52
C ASP A 568 12.09 -27.05 17.99
N SER A 569 11.00 -27.35 17.30
CA SER A 569 10.82 -28.65 16.63
C SER A 569 11.75 -28.84 15.42
N GLY A 570 12.34 -27.76 14.88
CA GLY A 570 13.14 -27.83 13.66
C GLY A 570 12.33 -28.04 12.39
N LEU A 571 11.00 -28.00 12.48
CA LEU A 571 10.09 -28.26 11.37
C LEU A 571 9.27 -27.01 11.00
N VAL A 572 8.84 -26.97 9.75
CA VAL A 572 7.93 -25.97 9.21
C VAL A 572 7.05 -26.59 8.12
N LYS A 573 5.78 -26.20 8.06
CA LYS A 573 4.93 -26.43 6.88
C LYS A 573 5.10 -25.27 5.92
N GLN A 574 5.51 -25.57 4.68
CA GLN A 574 5.66 -24.56 3.65
C GLN A 574 5.02 -25.01 2.33
N PRO A 575 4.46 -24.08 1.54
CA PRO A 575 3.97 -24.39 0.21
C PRO A 575 5.16 -24.65 -0.73
N ARG A 576 5.02 -25.71 -1.53
CA ARG A 576 5.90 -26.06 -2.65
C ARG A 576 5.04 -26.27 -3.89
N PHE A 577 5.43 -25.68 -5.01
CA PHE A 577 4.77 -25.88 -6.29
C PHE A 577 5.35 -27.11 -6.98
N ASP A 578 4.47 -28.04 -7.31
CA ASP A 578 4.78 -29.20 -8.13
C ASP A 578 4.59 -28.79 -9.60
N HIS A 579 5.70 -28.69 -10.34
CA HIS A 579 5.69 -28.29 -11.74
C HIS A 579 5.11 -29.37 -12.66
N GLU A 580 5.22 -30.66 -12.30
CA GLU A 580 4.68 -31.76 -13.10
C GLU A 580 3.15 -31.80 -12.99
N ASN A 581 2.64 -31.72 -11.76
CA ASN A 581 1.19 -31.77 -11.50
C ASN A 581 0.50 -30.39 -11.51
N ARG A 582 1.27 -29.30 -11.70
CA ARG A 582 0.82 -27.89 -11.73
C ARG A 582 -0.01 -27.46 -10.52
N LEU A 583 0.32 -27.97 -9.34
CA LEU A 583 -0.43 -27.72 -8.10
C LEU A 583 0.50 -27.37 -6.94
N THR A 584 -0.02 -26.58 -6.00
CA THR A 584 0.71 -26.25 -4.77
C THR A 584 0.42 -27.29 -3.70
N VAL A 585 1.45 -27.98 -3.23
CA VAL A 585 1.40 -28.89 -2.08
C VAL A 585 1.92 -28.19 -0.83
N ILE A 586 1.40 -28.57 0.34
CA ILE A 586 1.95 -28.14 1.62
C ILE A 586 2.75 -29.29 2.21
N GLU A 587 4.06 -29.11 2.31
CA GLU A 587 4.98 -30.12 2.81
C GLU A 587 5.52 -29.71 4.17
N THR A 588 5.75 -30.71 5.04
CA THR A 588 6.48 -30.50 6.29
C THR A 588 7.95 -30.81 6.05
N VAL A 589 8.80 -29.81 6.22
CA VAL A 589 10.25 -29.92 5.97
C VAL A 589 11.05 -29.42 7.17
N GLN A 590 12.33 -29.76 7.21
CA GLN A 590 13.27 -29.18 8.15
C GLN A 590 13.56 -27.71 7.82
N ILE A 591 13.74 -26.89 8.85
CA ILE A 591 14.12 -25.49 8.70
C ILE A 591 15.59 -25.32 8.27
N SER A 592 15.98 -24.12 7.87
CA SER A 592 17.39 -23.77 7.66
C SER A 592 18.09 -23.45 8.98
N ARG A 593 19.44 -23.44 8.98
CA ARG A 593 20.23 -22.98 10.13
C ARG A 593 19.92 -21.52 10.49
N SER A 594 19.81 -20.66 9.48
CA SER A 594 19.39 -19.26 9.66
C SER A 594 18.02 -19.13 10.35
N SER A 595 17.04 -19.94 9.97
CA SER A 595 15.72 -19.96 10.63
C SER A 595 15.82 -20.45 12.09
N ALA A 596 16.60 -21.51 12.35
CA ALA A 596 16.86 -22.00 13.69
C ALA A 596 17.54 -20.95 14.59
N ASP A 597 18.43 -20.14 14.03
CA ASP A 597 19.08 -19.04 14.75
C ASP A 597 18.14 -17.86 15.02
N GLN A 598 17.23 -17.54 14.10
CA GLN A 598 16.18 -16.53 14.33
C GLN A 598 15.21 -16.97 15.45
N ARG A 599 14.80 -18.24 15.46
CA ARG A 599 13.96 -18.82 16.52
C ARG A 599 14.67 -18.76 17.87
N LYS A 600 15.94 -19.19 17.92
CA LYS A 600 16.80 -19.08 19.12
C LYS A 600 16.89 -17.64 19.62
N GLY A 601 17.08 -16.67 18.73
CA GLY A 601 17.19 -15.25 19.05
C GLY A 601 15.94 -14.63 19.69
N ARG A 602 14.79 -15.34 19.70
CA ARG A 602 13.58 -14.90 20.41
C ARG A 602 13.71 -15.00 21.94
N ALA A 603 14.57 -15.89 22.45
CA ALA A 603 14.80 -16.07 23.88
C ALA A 603 15.79 -15.06 24.50
N GLY A 604 16.58 -14.35 23.69
CA GLY A 604 17.71 -13.53 24.15
C GLY A 604 17.46 -12.02 24.16
N ARG A 605 16.20 -11.58 24.05
CA ARG A 605 15.89 -10.15 23.82
C ARG A 605 15.86 -9.30 25.09
N THR A 606 15.35 -9.84 26.18
CA THR A 606 15.15 -9.10 27.44
C THR A 606 16.06 -9.57 28.55
N ALA A 607 16.43 -10.86 28.55
CA ALA A 607 17.33 -11.48 29.52
C ALA A 607 18.04 -12.68 28.88
N GLN A 608 18.95 -13.31 29.64
CA GLN A 608 19.61 -14.56 29.24
C GLN A 608 18.57 -15.63 28.88
N GLY A 609 18.69 -16.18 27.67
CA GLY A 609 17.72 -17.12 27.12
C GLY A 609 18.18 -18.56 27.16
N HIS A 610 17.23 -19.48 27.00
CA HIS A 610 17.47 -20.89 26.76
C HIS A 610 16.70 -21.36 25.52
N CYS A 611 17.37 -22.05 24.60
CA CYS A 611 16.78 -22.65 23.42
C CYS A 611 17.02 -24.15 23.42
N VAL A 612 15.94 -24.94 23.39
CA VAL A 612 15.99 -26.40 23.29
C VAL A 612 15.57 -26.81 21.88
N ARG A 613 16.48 -27.42 21.15
CA ARG A 613 16.27 -27.96 19.80
C ARG A 613 15.88 -29.42 19.91
N LEU A 614 14.71 -29.79 19.39
CA LEU A 614 14.19 -31.16 19.46
C LEU A 614 14.72 -32.08 18.34
N TYR A 615 15.89 -31.78 17.82
CA TYR A 615 16.55 -32.44 16.69
C TYR A 615 18.06 -32.49 16.93
N ASP A 616 18.81 -33.27 16.15
CA ASP A 616 20.27 -33.33 16.25
C ASP A 616 20.92 -32.13 15.54
N GLU A 617 22.08 -31.68 16.01
CA GLU A 617 22.82 -30.59 15.38
C GLU A 617 23.12 -30.84 13.89
N ASN A 618 23.36 -32.10 13.52
CA ASN A 618 23.69 -32.49 12.16
C ASN A 618 22.47 -32.59 11.24
N ASP A 619 21.24 -32.55 11.78
CA ASP A 619 20.01 -32.67 11.00
C ASP A 619 19.81 -31.45 10.08
N LEU A 620 20.28 -30.26 10.47
CA LEU A 620 20.15 -29.05 9.67
C LEU A 620 21.28 -28.95 8.64
N THR A 621 21.00 -29.40 7.42
CA THR A 621 21.95 -29.38 6.29
C THR A 621 21.97 -28.05 5.54
N ARG A 622 20.84 -27.32 5.51
CA ARG A 622 20.69 -26.08 4.72
C ARG A 622 21.12 -24.85 5.52
N PRO A 623 22.08 -24.03 5.03
CA PRO A 623 22.51 -22.83 5.74
C PRO A 623 21.44 -21.72 5.71
N ASP A 624 20.89 -21.44 4.54
CA ASP A 624 19.97 -20.34 4.28
C ASP A 624 18.55 -20.82 4.00
N ILE A 625 17.59 -19.91 4.15
CA ILE A 625 16.21 -20.10 3.69
C ILE A 625 16.22 -20.25 2.17
N GLU A 626 15.56 -21.27 1.66
CA GLU A 626 15.33 -21.46 0.23
C GLU A 626 14.34 -20.39 -0.28
N PRO A 627 14.74 -19.56 -1.25
CA PRO A 627 13.93 -18.42 -1.70
C PRO A 627 12.63 -18.89 -2.34
N GLU A 628 11.56 -18.12 -2.13
CA GLU A 628 10.22 -18.49 -2.59
C GLU A 628 10.14 -18.65 -4.12
N ILE A 629 10.95 -17.89 -4.87
CA ILE A 629 11.00 -17.94 -6.32
C ILE A 629 11.38 -19.33 -6.88
N LEU A 630 12.10 -20.15 -6.13
CA LEU A 630 12.49 -21.49 -6.56
C LEU A 630 11.48 -22.58 -6.19
N ARG A 631 10.43 -22.24 -5.43
CA ARG A 631 9.48 -23.21 -4.87
C ARG A 631 8.01 -22.82 -5.02
N ALA A 632 7.70 -21.65 -5.56
CA ALA A 632 6.33 -21.18 -5.79
C ALA A 632 5.98 -21.20 -7.29
N SER A 633 4.69 -21.15 -7.61
CA SER A 633 4.27 -20.84 -8.98
C SER A 633 4.75 -19.45 -9.37
N LEU A 634 5.30 -19.34 -10.58
CA LEU A 634 5.75 -18.07 -11.15
C LEU A 634 4.68 -17.36 -11.96
N ASP A 635 3.50 -17.95 -12.14
CA ASP A 635 2.47 -17.46 -13.08
C ASP A 635 2.10 -15.99 -12.82
N ARG A 636 1.90 -15.66 -11.55
CA ARG A 636 1.63 -14.29 -11.12
C ARG A 636 2.83 -13.36 -11.31
N ALA A 637 4.03 -13.80 -10.95
CA ALA A 637 5.25 -13.00 -11.07
C ALA A 637 5.58 -12.70 -12.53
N VAL A 638 5.50 -13.71 -13.40
CA VAL A 638 5.69 -13.57 -14.84
C VAL A 638 4.67 -12.60 -15.42
N LEU A 639 3.39 -12.71 -15.05
CA LEU A 639 2.37 -11.73 -15.47
C LEU A 639 2.70 -10.31 -15.02
N GLN A 640 3.21 -10.13 -13.79
CA GLN A 640 3.61 -8.82 -13.28
C GLN A 640 4.81 -8.25 -14.05
N LEU A 641 5.81 -9.07 -14.38
CA LEU A 641 6.98 -8.65 -15.17
C LEU A 641 6.56 -8.27 -16.59
N VAL A 642 5.72 -9.07 -17.24
CA VAL A 642 5.20 -8.76 -18.58
C VAL A 642 4.32 -7.50 -18.55
N TYR A 643 3.55 -7.27 -17.49
CA TYR A 643 2.78 -6.02 -17.32
C TYR A 643 3.68 -4.79 -17.16
N LEU A 644 4.87 -4.94 -16.56
CA LEU A 644 5.92 -3.92 -16.47
C LEU A 644 6.71 -3.75 -17.78
N GLU A 645 6.34 -4.45 -18.85
CA GLU A 645 7.08 -4.48 -20.12
C GLU A 645 8.53 -4.98 -19.94
N LEU A 646 8.76 -5.82 -18.93
CA LEU A 646 10.04 -6.45 -18.63
C LEU A 646 10.05 -7.90 -19.09
N ASN A 647 11.14 -8.32 -19.75
CA ASN A 647 11.31 -9.70 -20.18
C ASN A 647 11.57 -10.61 -18.96
N PRO A 648 10.68 -11.56 -18.63
CA PRO A 648 10.83 -12.43 -17.47
C PRO A 648 12.08 -13.32 -17.51
N GLN A 649 12.56 -13.68 -18.70
CA GLN A 649 13.72 -14.55 -18.89
C GLN A 649 15.05 -13.81 -18.65
N GLU A 650 15.07 -12.50 -18.89
CA GLU A 650 16.25 -11.62 -18.76
C GLU A 650 16.23 -10.78 -17.48
N PHE A 651 15.08 -10.73 -16.79
CA PHE A 651 14.90 -9.93 -15.59
C PHE A 651 15.90 -10.34 -14.50
N PRO A 652 16.63 -9.37 -13.88
CA PRO A 652 17.67 -9.71 -12.94
C PRO A 652 17.10 -10.21 -11.61
N LEU A 653 17.27 -11.51 -11.34
CA LEU A 653 16.93 -12.15 -10.07
C LEU A 653 18.20 -12.56 -9.30
N ILE A 654 18.11 -12.64 -7.97
CA ILE A 654 19.22 -13.11 -7.14
C ILE A 654 19.48 -14.60 -7.42
N ASP A 655 18.41 -15.38 -7.38
CA ASP A 655 18.40 -16.79 -7.72
C ASP A 655 17.47 -16.97 -8.93
N GLN A 656 18.05 -17.31 -10.08
CA GLN A 656 17.29 -17.47 -11.32
C GLN A 656 16.58 -18.84 -11.31
N PRO A 657 15.25 -18.90 -11.50
CA PRO A 657 14.56 -20.17 -11.71
C PRO A 657 14.94 -20.78 -13.06
N GLU A 658 14.67 -22.07 -13.24
CA GLU A 658 14.90 -22.74 -14.52
C GLU A 658 14.06 -22.07 -15.63
N GLN A 659 14.65 -21.90 -16.82
CA GLN A 659 13.99 -21.24 -17.95
C GLN A 659 12.71 -21.97 -18.38
N THR A 660 12.72 -23.31 -18.29
CA THR A 660 11.56 -24.18 -18.53
C THR A 660 10.36 -23.83 -17.64
N VAL A 661 10.61 -23.42 -16.39
CA VAL A 661 9.54 -23.00 -15.46
C VAL A 661 8.94 -21.67 -15.89
N ILE A 662 9.78 -20.70 -16.31
CA ILE A 662 9.32 -19.41 -16.83
C ILE A 662 8.51 -19.62 -18.12
N GLU A 663 9.00 -20.46 -19.03
CA GLU A 663 8.32 -20.83 -20.28
C GLU A 663 6.94 -21.45 -20.01
N THR A 664 6.86 -22.38 -19.05
CA THR A 664 5.58 -22.99 -18.65
C THR A 664 4.57 -21.95 -18.15
N SER A 665 5.03 -20.96 -17.36
CA SER A 665 4.18 -19.84 -16.93
C SER A 665 3.77 -18.93 -18.09
N LEU A 666 4.66 -18.66 -19.05
CA LEU A 666 4.34 -17.89 -20.26
C LEU A 666 3.30 -18.61 -21.13
N GLU A 667 3.43 -19.93 -21.31
CA GLU A 667 2.44 -20.76 -22.00
C GLU A 667 1.07 -20.67 -21.34
N LEU A 668 1.01 -20.80 -20.01
CA LEU A 668 -0.26 -20.63 -19.28
C LEU A 668 -0.87 -19.23 -19.50
N LEU A 669 -0.05 -18.18 -19.50
CA LEU A 669 -0.54 -16.82 -19.76
C LEU A 669 -1.03 -16.65 -21.20
N LYS A 670 -0.44 -17.33 -22.18
CA LYS A 670 -0.95 -17.40 -23.56
C LYS A 670 -2.29 -18.12 -23.61
N ASP A 671 -2.40 -19.29 -22.97
CA ASP A 671 -3.64 -20.07 -22.91
C ASP A 671 -4.79 -19.27 -22.28
N LEU A 672 -4.49 -18.49 -21.24
CA LEU A 672 -5.44 -17.59 -20.57
C LEU A 672 -5.65 -16.27 -21.31
N SER A 673 -5.13 -16.13 -22.53
CA SER A 673 -5.21 -14.91 -23.36
C SER A 673 -4.71 -13.64 -22.65
N CYS A 674 -3.81 -13.80 -21.67
CA CYS A 674 -3.20 -12.68 -20.94
C CYS A 674 -2.10 -12.00 -21.76
N ILE A 675 -1.41 -12.78 -22.59
CA ILE A 675 -0.39 -12.32 -23.53
C ILE A 675 -0.69 -12.90 -24.92
N ASP A 676 -0.22 -12.25 -25.97
CA ASP A 676 -0.33 -12.76 -27.35
C ASP A 676 0.87 -13.64 -27.75
N ASP A 677 0.92 -14.05 -29.02
CA ASP A 677 1.98 -14.91 -29.56
C ASP A 677 3.38 -14.26 -29.45
N ASP A 678 3.43 -12.93 -29.58
CA ASP A 678 4.63 -12.10 -29.44
C ASP A 678 4.96 -11.77 -27.96
N GLN A 679 4.24 -12.39 -27.02
CA GLN A 679 4.36 -12.18 -25.57
C GLN A 679 4.00 -10.75 -25.11
N ILE A 680 3.26 -10.01 -25.92
CA ILE A 680 2.78 -8.67 -25.59
C ILE A 680 1.50 -8.80 -24.77
N ILE A 681 1.41 -8.01 -23.70
CA ILE A 681 0.28 -8.09 -22.77
C ILE A 681 -1.05 -7.60 -23.40
N THR A 682 -2.09 -8.42 -23.30
CA THR A 682 -3.43 -8.11 -23.80
C THR A 682 -4.23 -7.24 -22.82
N LYS A 683 -5.42 -6.78 -23.24
CA LYS A 683 -6.36 -6.10 -22.33
C LYS A 683 -6.78 -6.98 -21.14
N GLN A 684 -6.91 -8.28 -21.37
CA GLN A 684 -7.24 -9.26 -20.34
C GLN A 684 -6.07 -9.47 -19.38
N GLY A 685 -4.84 -9.60 -19.90
CA GLY A 685 -3.65 -9.64 -19.06
C GLY A 685 -3.49 -8.39 -18.20
N LYS A 686 -3.75 -7.21 -18.77
CA LYS A 686 -3.77 -5.94 -18.01
C LYS A 686 -4.81 -5.93 -16.91
N LEU A 687 -5.98 -6.52 -17.13
CA LEU A 687 -7.01 -6.65 -16.11
C LEU A 687 -6.59 -7.62 -15.00
N PHE A 688 -6.05 -8.79 -15.35
CA PHE A 688 -5.63 -9.82 -14.39
C PHE A 688 -4.48 -9.31 -13.51
N ALA A 689 -3.49 -8.64 -14.11
CA ALA A 689 -2.41 -8.00 -13.38
C ALA A 689 -2.93 -6.97 -12.36
N LYS A 690 -3.94 -6.17 -12.73
CA LYS A 690 -4.60 -5.21 -11.83
C LYS A 690 -5.44 -5.85 -10.73
N LEU A 691 -6.03 -7.02 -10.98
CA LEU A 691 -6.74 -7.79 -9.95
C LEU A 691 -5.76 -8.31 -8.88
N GLY A 692 -4.51 -8.59 -9.27
CA GLY A 692 -3.46 -9.01 -8.34
C GLY A 692 -3.68 -10.40 -7.75
N LEU A 693 -4.45 -11.25 -8.44
CA LEU A 693 -4.72 -12.64 -8.09
C LEU A 693 -3.87 -13.59 -8.95
N ASP A 694 -3.92 -14.90 -8.67
CA ASP A 694 -3.41 -15.91 -9.59
C ASP A 694 -4.16 -15.79 -10.94
N PRO A 695 -3.46 -15.85 -12.09
CA PRO A 695 -4.09 -15.70 -13.41
C PRO A 695 -5.28 -16.65 -13.63
N ARG A 696 -5.23 -17.88 -13.10
CA ARG A 696 -6.34 -18.85 -13.21
C ARG A 696 -7.55 -18.42 -12.42
N TYR A 697 -7.35 -17.88 -11.22
CA TYR A 697 -8.44 -17.34 -10.41
C TYR A 697 -9.01 -16.05 -11.00
N SER A 698 -8.16 -15.21 -11.62
CA SER A 698 -8.63 -14.06 -12.38
C SER A 698 -9.50 -14.47 -13.57
N ALA A 699 -9.09 -15.48 -14.34
CA ALA A 699 -9.89 -16.03 -15.44
C ALA A 699 -11.24 -16.53 -14.93
N PHE A 700 -11.23 -17.41 -13.92
CA PHE A 700 -12.45 -17.94 -13.32
C PHE A 700 -13.42 -16.84 -12.85
N LEU A 701 -12.91 -15.81 -12.16
CA LEU A 701 -13.74 -14.71 -11.67
C LEU A 701 -14.34 -13.86 -12.80
N ILE A 702 -13.54 -13.57 -13.84
CA ILE A 702 -14.01 -12.78 -14.97
C ILE A 702 -15.01 -13.57 -15.81
N ASP A 703 -14.76 -14.85 -16.06
CA ASP A 703 -15.69 -15.72 -16.78
C ASP A 703 -17.01 -15.84 -16.04
N THR A 704 -16.97 -16.08 -14.73
CA THR A 704 -18.17 -16.14 -13.87
C THR A 704 -18.94 -14.81 -13.88
N TYR A 705 -18.23 -13.68 -13.83
CA TYR A 705 -18.85 -12.35 -13.90
C TYR A 705 -19.54 -12.11 -15.25
N LEU A 706 -18.89 -12.50 -16.36
CA LEU A 706 -19.43 -12.33 -17.70
C LEU A 706 -20.63 -13.24 -17.95
N GLU A 707 -20.59 -14.48 -17.47
CA GLU A 707 -21.69 -15.45 -17.59
C GLU A 707 -22.94 -15.01 -16.82
N HIS A 708 -22.77 -14.37 -15.66
CA HIS A 708 -23.86 -13.96 -14.77
C HIS A 708 -24.10 -12.45 -14.71
N ALA A 709 -23.56 -11.67 -15.66
CA ALA A 709 -23.65 -10.21 -15.66
C ALA A 709 -25.10 -9.73 -15.59
N GLU A 710 -26.00 -10.38 -16.34
CA GLU A 710 -27.44 -10.04 -16.37
C GLU A 710 -28.14 -10.21 -15.00
N ILE A 711 -27.65 -11.13 -14.16
CA ILE A 711 -28.20 -11.39 -12.82
C ILE A 711 -27.61 -10.42 -11.79
N LEU A 712 -26.34 -10.04 -11.95
CA LEU A 712 -25.64 -9.13 -11.04
C LEU A 712 -26.02 -7.65 -11.26
N GLU A 713 -26.52 -7.29 -12.44
CA GLU A 713 -27.00 -5.94 -12.77
C GLU A 713 -28.48 -5.68 -12.36
N LEU A 714 -29.22 -6.72 -11.93
CA LEU A 714 -30.57 -6.64 -11.35
C LEU A 714 -30.52 -6.27 -9.86
#